data_AF-A0A9D1SKI5-F1
#
_entry.id   AF-A0A9D1SKI5-F1
#
_cell.length_a   1.000
_cell.length_b   1.000
_cell.length_c   1.000
_cell.angle_alpha   90.00
_cell.angle_beta   90.00
_cell.angle_gamma   90.00
#
_symmetry.space_group_name_H-M   'P 1'
#
loop_
_entity.id
_entity.type
_entity.pdbx_description
1 polymer ?
#
loop_
_entity_poly.entity_id
_entity_poly.type
_entity_poly.pdbx_seq_one_letter_code
_entity_poly.pdbx_strand_id
1 'polypeptide(L)'
;MYIIYNLIFCAISIPVMIFFTYRFLVEKGFKKRFRQNLGFIRDEEIAAVAKKDCIWIHGASVGEIVATSPLVKEIRRAMPEAKILVSSVTTSGYDMAHQIIPEADAIIYFPLDLPFISESFVKRIMPRVFLPVETELWPNFLRAIRLRKIPVMMVNGRISEKSVKSYRYLYTILEDMLGSVSRFCMQSTIDAEYIAHLGADKRKIVVTGNTKFDQTYAEVTAEDLLRYKEELGIENSYPVIVAGSTHPTEEKALLEAFTEVRKHYANARLVIAPRKITRADEIIKLGRNYGFETGLRSVLAKSNEKTRTEYPVLLIDTIGELGRIYAVGDVVFVGGSLIKHGGHNVLEPAAHGKPILVGSSMSNFKDSFALLRKSGACRQVNDEKELTEQMMTILADDELRAQMGKASLQVISENRGAAVRSIQYLMELLELTATECRVNSHYRINTRNINEEGGAQLRRGDAVTQYLFQLAHGHDNTFFDVVVLSILSVFSVIYEAGVRFKLGLYNLGILKQTKLPCCVISIGNITVGGTGKTPTAQKLAVGIQNNGYRVVILNRGYRSHWNEEIGVVSDGKKIYMTAYEAGDEAYLMAKTLPGIPVIIGKNRSVTGEFAVKNFDAQVIIMDDGYQHWTLYRDLDIVLVDTLNMFGNRRLLPRGTLREPLQNLNRASLFLLTKADQSSIFSRAELTETLAAYNAQAPVIESMHKPVNFVEIADWYKGPFVGAVSLEEFKGRSVMVFSAIGNPSSFEQTLADVGLDIKEAIRYPDHHDYGMLEMQYIMDRAISCGVSALIITTKDAVKIPTEFIYFEREVPLYVLNMEIQITEGRDIFFETIDNAIKKETEE
;
A
#
# COMPACT_ATOMS: atom_id res chain seq x y z
N MET A 1 18.35 11.13 -7.74
CA MET A 1 18.69 10.42 -6.49
C MET A 1 18.46 8.91 -6.57
N TYR A 2 17.27 8.40 -6.91
CA TYR A 2 17.05 6.94 -7.11
C TYR A 2 18.01 6.27 -8.10
N ILE A 3 18.31 6.90 -9.24
CA ILE A 3 19.27 6.35 -10.21
C ILE A 3 20.67 6.24 -9.57
N ILE A 4 21.08 7.23 -8.79
CA ILE A 4 22.36 7.24 -8.09
C ILE A 4 22.38 6.15 -7.01
N TYR A 5 21.31 6.02 -6.22
CA TYR A 5 21.14 4.93 -5.25
C TYR A 5 21.29 3.57 -5.94
N ASN A 6 20.60 3.35 -7.06
CA ASN A 6 20.67 2.09 -7.81
C ASN A 6 22.05 1.83 -8.41
N LEU A 7 22.72 2.85 -8.96
CA LEU A 7 24.08 2.70 -9.50
C LEU A 7 25.07 2.32 -8.39
N ILE A 8 24.99 2.99 -7.23
CA ILE A 8 25.83 2.69 -6.07
C ILE A 8 25.51 1.29 -5.54
N PHE A 9 24.24 0.94 -5.38
CA PHE A 9 23.82 -0.35 -4.84
C PHE A 9 24.19 -1.50 -5.80
N CYS A 10 24.05 -1.31 -7.12
CA CYS A 10 24.55 -2.25 -8.12
C CYS A 10 26.06 -2.42 -8.02
N ALA A 11 26.83 -1.32 -7.90
CA ALA A 11 28.28 -1.39 -7.75
C ALA A 11 28.71 -2.12 -6.47
N ILE A 12 28.03 -1.89 -5.35
CA ILE A 12 28.25 -2.59 -4.06
C ILE A 12 27.78 -4.05 -4.14
N SER A 13 26.73 -4.35 -4.90
CA SER A 13 26.21 -5.71 -5.02
C SER A 13 27.21 -6.66 -5.67
N ILE A 14 28.10 -6.20 -6.55
CA ILE A 14 29.12 -7.03 -7.20
C ILE A 14 30.07 -7.70 -6.18
N PRO A 15 30.79 -6.98 -5.31
CA PRO A 15 31.65 -7.60 -4.29
C PRO A 15 30.82 -8.38 -3.25
N VAL A 16 29.62 -7.93 -2.90
CA VAL A 16 28.72 -8.67 -2.00
C VAL A 16 28.32 -10.01 -2.61
N MET A 17 28.07 -10.06 -3.92
CA MET A 17 27.74 -11.29 -4.65
C MET A 17 28.91 -12.28 -4.68
N ILE A 18 30.14 -11.80 -4.78
CA ILE A 18 31.34 -12.65 -4.66
C ILE A 18 31.40 -13.27 -3.25
N PHE A 19 31.21 -12.47 -2.20
CA PHE A 19 31.16 -12.95 -0.82
C PHE A 19 29.98 -13.92 -0.57
N PHE A 20 28.81 -13.64 -1.14
CA PHE A 20 27.64 -14.51 -1.03
C PHE A 20 27.83 -15.81 -1.80
N THR A 21 28.54 -15.79 -2.93
CA THR A 21 28.90 -17.00 -3.69
C THR A 21 29.87 -17.87 -2.90
N TYR A 22 30.84 -17.27 -2.20
CA TYR A 22 31.70 -17.99 -1.27
C TYR A 22 30.89 -18.66 -0.15
N ARG A 23 29.99 -17.92 0.53
CA ARG A 23 29.12 -18.48 1.57
C ARG A 23 28.15 -19.54 1.03
N PHE A 24 27.67 -19.39 -0.20
CA PHE A 24 26.83 -20.39 -0.88
C PHE A 24 27.53 -21.74 -1.01
N LEU A 25 28.85 -21.75 -1.20
CA LEU A 25 29.66 -22.97 -1.33
C LEU A 25 30.02 -23.58 0.04
N VAL A 26 30.20 -22.74 1.07
CA VAL A 26 30.76 -23.16 2.37
C VAL A 26 29.68 -23.42 3.44
N GLU A 27 28.55 -22.73 3.41
CA GLU A 27 27.55 -22.74 4.50
C GLU A 27 26.28 -23.51 4.16
N LYS A 28 25.91 -24.47 5.02
CA LYS A 28 24.62 -25.18 4.94
C LYS A 28 23.46 -24.19 5.18
N GLY A 29 22.42 -24.26 4.35
CA GLY A 29 21.23 -23.40 4.42
C GLY A 29 21.32 -22.09 3.61
N PHE A 30 22.53 -21.62 3.27
CA PHE A 30 22.73 -20.36 2.55
C PHE A 30 22.18 -20.40 1.11
N LYS A 31 22.11 -21.59 0.49
CA LYS A 31 21.56 -21.77 -0.87
C LYS A 31 20.12 -21.28 -1.01
N LYS A 32 19.27 -21.54 -0.01
CA LYS A 32 17.87 -21.11 -0.02
C LYS A 32 17.78 -19.59 0.07
N ARG A 33 18.51 -19.00 1.01
CA ARG A 33 18.61 -17.55 1.19
C ARG A 33 19.06 -16.85 -0.08
N PHE A 34 20.18 -17.29 -0.65
CA PHE A 34 20.75 -16.70 -1.87
C PHE A 34 19.75 -16.70 -3.03
N ARG A 35 19.08 -17.84 -3.25
CA ARG A 35 18.08 -18.00 -4.32
C ARG A 35 16.88 -17.08 -4.12
N GLN A 36 16.29 -17.05 -2.93
CA GLN A 36 15.12 -16.22 -2.65
C GLN A 36 15.47 -14.72 -2.75
N ASN A 37 16.58 -14.28 -2.14
CA ASN A 37 17.05 -12.89 -2.19
C ASN A 37 17.21 -12.34 -3.61
N LEU A 38 17.51 -13.21 -4.59
CA LEU A 38 17.70 -12.85 -5.99
C LEU A 38 16.42 -12.80 -6.83
N GLY A 39 15.24 -13.10 -6.26
CA GLY A 39 13.98 -13.14 -7.03
C GLY A 39 13.44 -14.54 -7.28
N PHE A 40 14.25 -15.59 -7.07
CA PHE A 40 13.93 -16.95 -7.49
C PHE A 40 13.15 -17.75 -6.43
N ILE A 41 12.09 -17.18 -5.86
CA ILE A 41 11.12 -17.90 -4.99
C ILE A 41 10.33 -18.92 -5.83
N ARG A 42 10.11 -20.14 -5.32
CA ARG A 42 9.21 -21.12 -5.97
C ARG A 42 7.76 -20.81 -5.62
N ASP A 43 6.84 -21.15 -6.52
CA ASP A 43 5.41 -20.92 -6.28
C ASP A 43 4.91 -21.71 -5.06
N GLU A 44 5.43 -22.91 -4.80
CA GLU A 44 5.15 -23.71 -3.60
C GLU A 44 5.48 -22.96 -2.29
N GLU A 45 6.54 -22.14 -2.29
CA GLU A 45 7.00 -21.43 -1.07
C GLU A 45 6.09 -20.26 -0.70
N ILE A 46 5.26 -19.78 -1.64
CA ILE A 46 4.35 -18.65 -1.44
C ILE A 46 2.89 -19.00 -1.76
N ALA A 47 2.57 -20.26 -2.09
CA ALA A 47 1.25 -20.69 -2.54
C ALA A 47 0.13 -20.37 -1.53
N ALA A 48 0.46 -20.35 -0.23
CA ALA A 48 -0.48 -20.03 0.84
C ALA A 48 -0.87 -18.54 0.89
N VAL A 49 -0.04 -17.65 0.33
CA VAL A 49 -0.14 -16.18 0.50
C VAL A 49 -0.20 -15.40 -0.82
N ALA A 50 0.30 -15.95 -1.92
CA ALA A 50 0.40 -15.27 -3.20
C ALA A 50 -0.98 -14.89 -3.75
N LYS A 51 -1.21 -13.58 -3.97
CA LYS A 51 -2.48 -12.99 -4.43
C LYS A 51 -3.68 -13.37 -3.56
N LYS A 52 -3.46 -13.62 -2.27
CA LYS A 52 -4.49 -13.98 -1.27
C LYS A 52 -4.63 -12.90 -0.20
N ASP A 53 -4.42 -11.64 -0.59
CA ASP A 53 -4.57 -10.45 0.28
C ASP A 53 -3.87 -10.59 1.63
N CYS A 54 -2.66 -11.16 1.62
CA CYS A 54 -1.95 -11.44 2.85
C CYS A 54 -1.46 -10.16 3.56
N ILE A 55 -1.35 -10.22 4.88
CA ILE A 55 -0.63 -9.26 5.71
C ILE A 55 0.84 -9.67 5.70
N TRP A 56 1.69 -8.84 5.10
CA TRP A 56 3.13 -9.12 5.01
C TRP A 56 3.89 -8.35 6.08
N ILE A 57 4.47 -9.07 7.05
CA ILE A 57 5.30 -8.51 8.13
C ILE A 57 6.77 -8.80 7.88
N HIS A 58 7.63 -7.79 8.01
CA HIS A 58 9.06 -7.92 7.77
C HIS A 58 9.90 -7.53 8.98
N GLY A 59 10.66 -8.49 9.53
CA GLY A 59 11.73 -8.23 10.50
C GLY A 59 13.04 -8.83 9.99
N ALA A 60 14.07 -8.02 9.77
CA ALA A 60 15.34 -8.38 9.16
C ALA A 60 16.24 -9.26 10.05
N SER A 61 16.19 -9.04 11.37
CA SER A 61 17.07 -9.67 12.35
C SER A 61 16.33 -10.52 13.39
N VAL A 62 17.06 -11.29 14.20
CA VAL A 62 16.47 -12.06 15.33
C VAL A 62 15.72 -11.14 16.29
N GLY A 63 16.27 -9.98 16.61
CA GLY A 63 15.65 -9.03 17.54
C GLY A 63 14.32 -8.47 17.02
N GLU A 64 14.21 -8.24 15.71
CA GLU A 64 12.97 -7.79 15.07
C GLU A 64 11.95 -8.92 14.91
N ILE A 65 12.40 -10.15 14.62
CA ILE A 65 11.50 -11.31 14.57
C ILE A 65 10.86 -11.58 15.94
N VAL A 66 11.59 -11.34 17.04
CA VAL A 66 11.02 -11.39 18.40
C VAL A 66 9.94 -10.33 18.60
N ALA A 67 10.10 -9.13 18.02
CA ALA A 67 9.06 -8.09 18.02
C ALA A 67 7.86 -8.43 17.11
N THR A 68 8.08 -9.19 16.04
CA THR A 68 7.03 -9.65 15.11
C THR A 68 6.11 -10.70 15.73
N SER A 69 6.63 -11.61 16.57
CA SER A 69 5.85 -12.75 17.09
C SER A 69 4.54 -12.35 17.81
N PRO A 70 4.54 -11.36 18.74
CA PRO A 70 3.30 -10.89 19.38
C PRO A 70 2.30 -10.28 18.39
N LEU A 71 2.78 -9.55 17.38
CA LEU A 71 1.92 -8.98 16.34
C LEU A 71 1.21 -10.07 15.54
N VAL A 72 1.93 -11.13 15.14
CA VAL A 72 1.34 -12.25 14.38
C VAL A 72 0.27 -12.97 15.20
N LYS A 73 0.51 -13.20 16.49
CA LYS A 73 -0.45 -13.82 17.39
C LYS A 73 -1.73 -13.00 17.53
N GLU A 74 -1.60 -11.70 17.76
CA GLU A 74 -2.76 -10.80 17.87
C GLU A 74 -3.49 -10.64 16.53
N ILE A 75 -2.78 -10.64 15.39
CA ILE A 75 -3.39 -10.68 14.05
C ILE A 75 -4.21 -11.95 13.87
N ARG A 76 -3.65 -13.13 14.18
CA ARG A 76 -4.37 -14.40 14.05
C ARG A 76 -5.59 -14.46 14.98
N ARG A 77 -5.51 -13.85 16.16
CA ARG A 77 -6.63 -13.75 17.11
C ARG A 77 -7.73 -12.82 16.60
N ALA A 78 -7.38 -11.64 16.11
CA ALA A 78 -8.34 -10.63 15.65
C ALA A 78 -8.92 -10.96 14.26
N MET A 79 -8.13 -11.61 13.40
CA MET A 79 -8.48 -11.94 12.02
C MET A 79 -8.08 -13.40 11.69
N PRO A 80 -8.87 -14.40 12.15
CA PRO A 80 -8.52 -15.82 12.01
C PRO A 80 -8.26 -16.28 10.57
N GLU A 81 -8.99 -15.73 9.61
CA GLU A 81 -8.90 -16.09 8.18
C GLU A 81 -7.79 -15.35 7.42
N ALA A 82 -7.16 -14.32 8.02
CA ALA A 82 -6.14 -13.53 7.34
C ALA A 82 -4.91 -14.38 7.02
N LYS A 83 -4.41 -14.26 5.78
CA LYS A 83 -3.13 -14.87 5.38
C LYS A 83 -1.97 -14.04 5.89
N ILE A 84 -1.00 -14.66 6.55
CA ILE A 84 0.13 -13.97 7.16
C ILE A 84 1.43 -14.44 6.52
N LEU A 85 2.18 -13.49 5.95
CA LEU A 85 3.52 -13.71 5.41
C LEU A 85 4.54 -13.03 6.32
N VAL A 86 5.55 -13.78 6.77
CA VAL A 86 6.70 -13.23 7.51
C VAL A 86 7.97 -13.30 6.66
N SER A 87 8.77 -12.24 6.66
CA SER A 87 10.08 -12.25 5.98
C SER A 87 11.24 -11.80 6.85
N SER A 88 12.41 -12.42 6.65
CA SER A 88 13.67 -12.10 7.34
C SER A 88 14.84 -11.90 6.37
N VAL A 89 15.83 -11.08 6.74
CA VAL A 89 17.08 -10.93 5.98
C VAL A 89 18.13 -11.95 6.42
N THR A 90 18.25 -12.17 7.73
CA THR A 90 19.28 -13.03 8.32
C THR A 90 18.84 -14.48 8.42
N THR A 91 19.78 -15.43 8.28
CA THR A 91 19.52 -16.86 8.48
C THR A 91 19.01 -17.14 9.89
N SER A 92 19.65 -16.55 10.91
CA SER A 92 19.22 -16.69 12.30
C SER A 92 17.81 -16.14 12.55
N GLY A 93 17.45 -15.02 11.93
CA GLY A 93 16.08 -14.48 12.02
C GLY A 93 15.06 -15.37 11.31
N TYR A 94 15.42 -15.93 10.15
CA TYR A 94 14.56 -16.86 9.41
C TYR A 94 14.30 -18.14 10.21
N ASP A 95 15.35 -18.72 10.81
CA ASP A 95 15.23 -19.92 11.64
C ASP A 95 14.43 -19.61 12.92
N MET A 96 14.66 -18.45 13.54
CA MET A 96 13.89 -18.00 14.70
C MET A 96 12.40 -17.84 14.36
N ALA A 97 12.06 -17.28 13.19
CA ALA A 97 10.68 -17.11 12.77
C ALA A 97 9.94 -18.46 12.68
N HIS A 98 10.59 -19.52 12.18
CA HIS A 98 10.01 -20.87 12.15
C HIS A 98 9.81 -21.47 13.55
N GLN A 99 10.59 -21.04 14.54
CA GLN A 99 10.50 -21.54 15.91
C GLN A 99 9.42 -20.83 16.74
N ILE A 100 9.28 -19.51 16.59
CA ILE A 100 8.44 -18.69 17.49
C ILE A 100 7.17 -18.14 16.84
N ILE A 101 6.98 -18.38 15.53
CA ILE A 101 5.81 -17.92 14.76
C ILE A 101 5.20 -19.07 13.96
N PRO A 102 4.72 -20.16 14.60
CA PRO A 102 4.05 -21.25 13.89
C PRO A 102 2.74 -20.83 13.20
N GLU A 103 2.17 -19.69 13.57
CA GLU A 103 0.89 -19.18 13.05
C GLU A 103 1.02 -18.48 11.68
N ALA A 104 2.24 -18.27 11.17
CA ALA A 104 2.47 -17.70 9.84
C ALA A 104 2.18 -18.71 8.73
N ASP A 105 1.41 -18.31 7.71
CA ASP A 105 1.07 -19.17 6.56
C ASP A 105 2.27 -19.40 5.63
N ALA A 106 3.22 -18.46 5.58
CA ALA A 106 4.47 -18.59 4.85
C ALA A 106 5.59 -17.77 5.51
N ILE A 107 6.82 -18.28 5.43
CA ILE A 107 8.03 -17.59 5.89
C ILE A 107 9.09 -17.60 4.79
N ILE A 108 9.56 -16.43 4.38
CA ILE A 108 10.51 -16.25 3.28
C ILE A 108 11.72 -15.40 3.69
N TYR A 109 12.76 -15.40 2.85
CA TYR A 109 13.80 -14.38 2.91
C TYR A 109 13.36 -13.11 2.15
N PHE A 110 13.69 -11.95 2.70
CA PHE A 110 13.37 -10.67 2.10
C PHE A 110 14.22 -10.42 0.83
N PRO A 111 13.67 -9.82 -0.24
CA PRO A 111 14.41 -9.59 -1.48
C PRO A 111 15.56 -8.61 -1.28
N LEU A 112 16.57 -8.69 -2.14
CA LEU A 112 17.51 -7.57 -2.30
C LEU A 112 16.76 -6.36 -2.85
N ASP A 113 17.09 -5.17 -2.35
CA ASP A 113 16.46 -3.90 -2.75
C ASP A 113 16.94 -3.41 -4.13
N LEU A 114 16.91 -4.31 -5.12
CA LEU A 114 17.08 -3.99 -6.53
C LEU A 114 15.71 -3.80 -7.17
N PRO A 115 15.56 -2.84 -8.12
CA PRO A 115 14.26 -2.50 -8.71
C PRO A 115 13.47 -3.71 -9.21
N PHE A 116 14.09 -4.56 -10.02
CA PHE A 116 13.45 -5.71 -10.66
C PHE A 116 13.13 -6.84 -9.68
N ILE A 117 13.95 -7.02 -8.64
CA ILE A 117 13.75 -8.08 -7.63
C ILE A 117 12.59 -7.69 -6.72
N SER A 118 12.63 -6.46 -6.20
CA SER A 118 11.59 -5.91 -5.34
C SER A 118 10.24 -5.91 -6.05
N GLU A 119 10.20 -5.45 -7.30
CA GLU A 119 9.01 -5.48 -8.15
C GLU A 119 8.46 -6.91 -8.34
N SER A 120 9.33 -7.87 -8.64
CA SER A 120 8.94 -9.27 -8.81
C SER A 120 8.26 -9.83 -7.56
N PHE A 121 8.83 -9.60 -6.38
CA PHE A 121 8.25 -10.04 -5.12
C PHE A 121 6.87 -9.43 -4.87
N VAL A 122 6.75 -8.10 -4.97
CA VAL A 122 5.48 -7.41 -4.71
C VAL A 122 4.42 -7.83 -5.73
N LYS A 123 4.77 -8.00 -7.02
CA LYS A 123 3.85 -8.44 -8.08
C LYS A 123 3.36 -9.88 -7.88
N ARG A 124 4.19 -10.78 -7.35
CA ARG A 124 3.83 -12.18 -7.11
C ARG A 124 3.01 -12.34 -5.84
N ILE A 125 3.37 -11.62 -4.78
CA ILE A 125 2.71 -11.74 -3.47
C ILE A 125 1.42 -10.92 -3.45
N MET A 126 1.43 -9.69 -3.99
CA MET A 126 0.31 -8.73 -3.94
C MET A 126 -0.32 -8.65 -2.53
N PRO A 127 0.46 -8.22 -1.51
CA PRO A 127 -0.06 -8.16 -0.14
C PRO A 127 -1.15 -7.09 0.00
N ARG A 128 -2.07 -7.29 0.95
CA ARG A 128 -3.07 -6.29 1.34
C ARG A 128 -2.44 -5.10 2.06
N VAL A 129 -1.40 -5.37 2.85
CA VAL A 129 -0.65 -4.37 3.63
C VAL A 129 0.77 -4.88 3.88
N PHE A 130 1.73 -3.97 3.93
CA PHE A 130 3.12 -4.26 4.30
C PHE A 130 3.49 -3.63 5.65
N LEU A 131 4.02 -4.44 6.57
CA LEU A 131 4.37 -4.08 7.94
C LEU A 131 5.88 -4.22 8.17
N PRO A 132 6.70 -3.19 7.85
CA PRO A 132 8.11 -3.20 8.25
C PRO A 132 8.22 -3.01 9.76
N VAL A 133 8.99 -3.89 10.41
CA VAL A 133 9.27 -3.84 11.85
C VAL A 133 10.52 -2.97 12.09
N GLU A 134 10.45 -2.08 13.07
CA GLU A 134 11.50 -1.09 13.33
C GLU A 134 11.79 -0.24 12.07
N THR A 135 13.05 0.00 11.68
CA THR A 135 13.43 0.92 10.58
C THR A 135 13.90 0.20 9.32
N GLU A 136 13.12 -0.80 8.89
CA GLU A 136 13.37 -1.57 7.65
C GLU A 136 12.69 -0.90 6.43
N LEU A 137 13.09 0.33 6.13
CA LEU A 137 12.60 1.12 4.99
C LEU A 137 13.55 0.99 3.80
N TRP A 138 13.09 0.30 2.75
CA TRP A 138 13.88 -0.03 1.56
C TRP A 138 13.38 0.74 0.32
N PRO A 139 14.19 1.64 -0.29
CA PRO A 139 13.73 2.56 -1.33
C PRO A 139 13.05 1.90 -2.53
N ASN A 140 13.62 0.84 -3.11
CA ASN A 140 13.04 0.22 -4.32
C ASN A 140 11.82 -0.63 -3.96
N PHE A 141 11.83 -1.30 -2.82
CA PHE A 141 10.71 -2.07 -2.31
C PHE A 141 9.50 -1.19 -1.99
N LEU A 142 9.70 -0.10 -1.23
CA LEU A 142 8.63 0.86 -0.93
C LEU A 142 8.08 1.51 -2.21
N ARG A 143 8.95 1.77 -3.19
CA ARG A 143 8.48 2.22 -4.52
C ARG A 143 7.60 1.19 -5.20
N ALA A 144 7.98 -0.09 -5.19
CA ALA A 144 7.19 -1.17 -5.80
C ALA A 144 5.82 -1.36 -5.11
N ILE A 145 5.77 -1.19 -3.78
CA ILE A 145 4.57 -1.18 -2.94
C ILE A 145 3.67 0.02 -3.29
N ARG A 146 4.24 1.22 -3.33
CA ARG A 146 3.51 2.47 -3.66
C ARG A 146 2.92 2.46 -5.06
N LEU A 147 3.66 1.96 -6.06
CA LEU A 147 3.18 1.83 -7.43
C LEU A 147 1.92 0.96 -7.55
N ARG A 148 1.72 0.03 -6.61
CA ARG A 148 0.55 -0.86 -6.54
C ARG A 148 -0.50 -0.39 -5.53
N LYS A 149 -0.33 0.82 -4.96
CA LYS A 149 -1.22 1.42 -3.96
C LYS A 149 -1.44 0.48 -2.76
N ILE A 150 -0.40 -0.23 -2.34
CA ILE A 150 -0.44 -1.09 -1.15
C ILE A 150 -0.07 -0.22 0.06
N PRO A 151 -0.90 -0.17 1.12
CA PRO A 151 -0.60 0.60 2.31
C PRO A 151 0.58 0.01 3.09
N VAL A 152 1.33 0.89 3.76
CA VAL A 152 2.47 0.53 4.61
C VAL A 152 2.24 1.04 6.01
N MET A 153 2.36 0.17 7.01
CA MET A 153 2.36 0.57 8.42
C MET A 153 3.63 0.10 9.10
N MET A 154 4.51 1.04 9.44
CA MET A 154 5.70 0.76 10.23
C MET A 154 5.27 0.39 11.64
N VAL A 155 5.69 -0.78 12.12
CA VAL A 155 5.34 -1.31 13.44
C VAL A 155 6.55 -1.40 14.33
N ASN A 156 6.34 -1.22 15.64
CA ASN A 156 7.42 -1.21 16.62
C ASN A 156 8.54 -0.24 16.20
N GLY A 157 8.18 0.89 15.60
CA GLY A 157 9.09 1.79 14.90
C GLY A 157 10.09 2.45 15.85
N ARG A 158 11.35 2.52 15.43
CA ARG A 158 12.45 3.01 16.27
C ARG A 158 13.55 3.67 15.47
N ILE A 159 13.95 4.87 15.85
CA ILE A 159 15.05 5.59 15.20
C ILE A 159 16.09 6.06 16.21
N SER A 160 17.36 5.79 15.90
CA SER A 160 18.46 6.29 16.74
C SER A 160 18.79 7.75 16.41
N GLU A 161 19.21 8.52 17.41
CA GLU A 161 19.68 9.90 17.24
C GLU A 161 20.84 10.00 16.21
N LYS A 162 21.71 8.98 16.17
CA LYS A 162 22.78 8.88 15.18
C LYS A 162 22.22 8.78 13.76
N SER A 163 21.20 7.95 13.57
CA SER A 163 20.50 7.80 12.28
C SER A 163 19.88 9.14 11.85
N VAL A 164 19.28 9.90 12.77
CA VAL A 164 18.73 11.24 12.47
C VAL A 164 19.80 12.17 11.90
N LYS A 165 20.96 12.24 12.57
CA LYS A 165 22.08 13.10 12.15
C LYS A 165 22.63 12.72 10.77
N SER A 166 22.74 11.42 10.49
CA SER A 166 23.24 10.92 9.20
C SER A 166 22.21 11.06 8.07
N TYR A 167 20.92 10.83 8.34
CA TYR A 167 19.88 10.87 7.31
C TYR A 167 19.47 12.28 6.88
N ARG A 168 19.81 13.31 7.67
CA ARG A 168 19.58 14.72 7.28
C ARG A 168 20.20 15.10 5.93
N TYR A 169 21.27 14.42 5.50
CA TYR A 169 21.94 14.68 4.22
C TYR A 169 21.28 13.98 3.01
N LEU A 170 20.29 13.12 3.23
CA LEU A 170 19.60 12.33 2.19
C LEU A 170 18.12 12.73 2.03
N TYR A 171 17.79 13.99 2.35
CA TYR A 171 16.42 14.48 2.52
C TYR A 171 15.46 14.05 1.41
N THR A 172 15.83 14.19 0.13
CA THR A 172 14.94 13.86 -1.00
C THR A 172 14.59 12.37 -1.11
N ILE A 173 15.50 11.44 -0.78
CA ILE A 173 15.18 10.00 -0.79
C ILE A 173 14.35 9.66 0.43
N LEU A 174 14.70 10.23 1.58
CA LEU A 174 14.02 9.99 2.83
C LEU A 174 12.58 10.48 2.79
N GLU A 175 12.35 11.68 2.26
CA GLU A 175 11.00 12.25 2.07
C GLU A 175 10.11 11.33 1.21
N ASP A 176 10.65 10.76 0.12
CA ASP A 176 9.89 9.83 -0.73
C ASP A 176 9.60 8.49 -0.03
N MET A 177 10.57 7.96 0.73
CA MET A 177 10.38 6.74 1.53
C MET A 177 9.34 6.94 2.64
N LEU A 178 9.47 8.03 3.41
CA LEU A 178 8.53 8.36 4.50
C LEU A 178 7.14 8.70 3.95
N GLY A 179 7.07 9.35 2.79
CA GLY A 179 5.82 9.62 2.08
C GLY A 179 5.10 8.34 1.62
N SER A 180 5.80 7.22 1.50
CA SER A 180 5.22 5.91 1.16
C SER A 180 4.60 5.19 2.36
N VAL A 181 4.83 5.67 3.59
CA VAL A 181 4.29 5.07 4.82
C VAL A 181 2.96 5.70 5.17
N SER A 182 1.93 4.88 5.34
CA SER A 182 0.56 5.28 5.67
C SER A 182 0.38 5.54 7.16
N ARG A 183 1.07 4.77 8.02
CA ARG A 183 1.03 4.94 9.49
C ARG A 183 2.36 4.54 10.13
N PHE A 184 2.80 5.31 11.13
CA PHE A 184 4.01 5.07 11.91
C PHE A 184 3.65 4.73 13.36
N CYS A 185 3.75 3.46 13.74
CA CYS A 185 3.51 2.97 15.10
C CYS A 185 4.83 2.87 15.86
N MET A 186 5.15 3.90 16.64
CA MET A 186 6.46 4.11 17.25
C MET A 186 6.55 3.53 18.67
N GLN A 187 7.76 3.13 19.08
CA GLN A 187 8.01 2.57 20.41
C GLN A 187 7.88 3.61 21.54
N SER A 188 8.31 4.85 21.30
CA SER A 188 8.32 5.91 22.31
C SER A 188 8.00 7.28 21.71
N THR A 189 7.72 8.25 22.57
CA THR A 189 7.55 9.66 22.17
C THR A 189 8.82 10.22 21.52
N ILE A 190 10.00 9.82 22.00
CA ILE A 190 11.30 10.23 21.44
C ILE A 190 11.45 9.71 20.01
N ASP A 191 11.09 8.45 19.75
CA ASP A 191 11.13 7.88 18.40
C ASP A 191 10.14 8.59 17.46
N ALA A 192 8.95 8.92 17.97
CA ALA A 192 7.95 9.70 17.24
C ALA A 192 8.44 11.11 16.89
N GLU A 193 9.15 11.77 17.80
CA GLU A 193 9.79 13.05 17.52
C GLU A 193 10.89 12.89 16.47
N TYR A 194 11.75 11.87 16.57
CA TYR A 194 12.83 11.66 15.62
C TYR A 194 12.34 11.38 14.20
N ILE A 195 11.33 10.53 14.01
CA ILE A 195 10.77 10.29 12.67
C ILE A 195 10.08 11.55 12.11
N ALA A 196 9.42 12.35 12.97
CA ALA A 196 8.83 13.63 12.56
C ALA A 196 9.90 14.62 12.08
N HIS A 197 11.03 14.73 12.79
CA HIS A 197 12.17 15.58 12.38
C HIS A 197 12.82 15.13 11.06
N LEU A 198 12.67 13.86 10.71
CA LEU A 198 13.15 13.31 9.44
C LEU A 198 12.19 13.57 8.26
N GLY A 199 11.01 14.16 8.50
CA GLY A 199 10.06 14.55 7.46
C GLY A 199 8.80 13.68 7.40
N ALA A 200 8.56 12.78 8.37
CA ALA A 200 7.29 12.07 8.45
C ALA A 200 6.15 13.01 8.87
N ASP A 201 4.99 12.86 8.23
CA ASP A 201 3.78 13.62 8.57
C ASP A 201 3.32 13.28 9.99
N LYS A 202 3.28 14.30 10.86
CA LYS A 202 2.87 14.16 12.27
C LYS A 202 1.51 13.51 12.45
N ARG A 203 0.59 13.69 11.50
CA ARG A 203 -0.77 13.12 11.54
C ARG A 203 -0.76 11.59 11.38
N LYS A 204 0.30 11.04 10.79
CA LYS A 204 0.48 9.59 10.55
C LYS A 204 1.24 8.91 11.69
N ILE A 205 1.75 9.66 12.66
CA ILE A 205 2.60 9.15 13.74
C ILE A 205 1.77 8.89 15.00
N VAL A 206 1.87 7.68 15.53
CA VAL A 206 1.25 7.27 16.78
C VAL A 206 2.26 6.51 17.64
N VAL A 207 2.14 6.62 18.96
CA VAL A 207 3.01 5.87 19.89
C VAL A 207 2.23 4.64 20.37
N THR A 208 2.67 3.46 19.94
CA THR A 208 2.05 2.18 20.33
C THR A 208 2.80 1.50 21.45
N GLY A 209 4.07 1.80 21.67
CA GLY A 209 4.93 1.10 22.63
C GLY A 209 5.77 0.00 21.98
N ASN A 210 6.53 -0.73 22.82
CA ASN A 210 7.46 -1.75 22.35
C ASN A 210 6.86 -3.16 22.45
N THR A 211 6.64 -3.78 21.30
CA THR A 211 6.04 -5.12 21.15
C THR A 211 6.87 -6.24 21.78
N LYS A 212 8.18 -6.05 22.03
CA LYS A 212 9.03 -7.07 22.65
C LYS A 212 8.60 -7.42 24.08
N PHE A 213 7.87 -6.53 24.76
CA PHE A 213 7.32 -6.76 26.10
C PHE A 213 5.98 -7.53 26.08
N ASP A 214 5.35 -7.64 24.90
CA ASP A 214 4.11 -8.39 24.67
C ASP A 214 4.36 -9.85 24.32
N GLN A 215 5.61 -10.28 24.36
CA GLN A 215 5.93 -11.69 24.20
C GLN A 215 5.19 -12.50 25.26
N THR A 216 4.53 -13.57 24.83
CA THR A 216 3.94 -14.55 25.75
C THR A 216 5.09 -15.26 26.46
N TYR A 217 5.53 -14.73 27.60
CA TYR A 217 6.42 -15.45 28.49
C TYR A 217 5.66 -16.62 29.10
N ALA A 218 6.35 -17.72 29.36
CA ALA A 218 5.70 -18.89 29.91
C ALA A 218 5.20 -18.56 31.33
N GLU A 219 3.89 -18.52 31.54
CA GLU A 219 3.34 -18.35 32.88
C GLU A 219 3.68 -19.59 33.71
N VAL A 220 4.13 -19.35 34.94
CA VAL A 220 4.46 -20.41 35.91
C VAL A 220 3.60 -20.12 37.13
N THR A 221 2.62 -20.98 37.37
CA THR A 221 1.79 -20.91 38.57
C THR A 221 2.61 -21.30 39.81
N ALA A 222 2.09 -21.03 41.01
CA ALA A 222 2.75 -21.48 42.24
C ALA A 222 2.90 -23.01 42.29
N GLU A 223 1.91 -23.74 41.75
CA GLU A 223 1.96 -25.20 41.63
C GLU A 223 3.02 -25.67 40.63
N ASP A 224 3.12 -25.02 39.46
CA ASP A 224 4.17 -25.31 38.48
C ASP A 224 5.57 -25.03 39.05
N LEU A 225 5.72 -23.96 39.83
CA LEU A 225 6.99 -23.61 40.47
C LEU A 225 7.43 -24.69 41.46
N LEU A 226 6.51 -25.18 42.31
CA LEU A 226 6.77 -26.29 43.23
C LEU A 226 7.13 -27.57 42.45
N ARG A 227 6.36 -27.88 41.40
CA ARG A 227 6.64 -29.02 40.52
C ARG A 227 8.01 -28.93 39.86
N TYR A 228 8.42 -27.75 39.38
CA TYR A 228 9.76 -27.56 38.82
C TYR A 228 10.85 -27.71 39.89
N LYS A 229 10.64 -27.25 41.12
CA LYS A 229 11.60 -27.47 42.20
C LYS A 229 11.73 -28.96 42.55
N GLU A 230 10.63 -29.70 42.55
CA GLU A 230 10.62 -31.16 42.73
C GLU A 230 11.33 -31.89 41.58
N GLU A 231 10.94 -31.61 40.33
CA GLU A 231 11.52 -32.23 39.13
C GLU A 231 13.03 -31.99 38.99
N LEU A 232 13.52 -30.85 39.49
CA LEU A 232 14.93 -30.47 39.47
C LEU A 232 15.70 -30.93 40.72
N GLY A 233 15.02 -31.48 41.74
CA GLY A 233 15.64 -31.92 43.00
C GLY A 233 16.18 -30.78 43.86
N ILE A 234 15.45 -29.65 43.91
CA ILE A 234 15.86 -28.41 44.59
C ILE A 234 14.80 -27.85 45.56
N GLU A 235 13.84 -28.67 46.00
CA GLU A 235 12.72 -28.27 46.87
C GLU A 235 13.16 -27.51 48.14
N ASN A 236 14.16 -28.06 48.83
CA ASN A 236 14.66 -27.53 50.11
C ASN A 236 15.97 -26.75 49.97
N SER A 237 16.28 -26.31 48.74
CA SER A 237 17.54 -25.64 48.44
C SER A 237 17.42 -24.12 48.51
N TYR A 238 18.40 -23.48 49.13
CA TYR A 238 18.54 -22.03 49.12
C TYR A 238 20.02 -21.63 49.23
N PRO A 239 20.50 -20.68 48.41
CA PRO A 239 19.81 -20.08 47.26
C PRO A 239 19.90 -20.93 45.98
N VAL A 240 18.96 -20.74 45.07
CA VAL A 240 18.97 -21.30 43.72
C VAL A 240 19.45 -20.24 42.73
N ILE A 241 20.61 -20.46 42.12
CA ILE A 241 21.17 -19.58 41.08
C ILE A 241 20.83 -20.19 39.73
N VAL A 242 20.20 -19.43 38.84
CA VAL A 242 19.91 -19.87 37.46
C VAL A 242 20.75 -19.09 36.47
N ALA A 243 21.60 -19.77 35.71
CA ALA A 243 22.40 -19.19 34.65
C ALA A 243 21.87 -19.63 33.28
N GLY A 244 21.21 -18.70 32.58
CA GLY A 244 20.53 -18.98 31.32
C GLY A 244 21.32 -18.58 30.09
N SER A 245 21.28 -19.41 29.05
CA SER A 245 21.93 -19.19 27.75
C SER A 245 23.45 -18.93 27.85
N THR A 246 24.15 -19.69 28.70
CA THR A 246 25.58 -19.53 28.92
C THR A 246 26.42 -19.93 27.69
N HIS A 247 27.59 -19.32 27.57
CA HIS A 247 28.59 -19.59 26.53
C HIS A 247 29.95 -19.97 27.13
N PRO A 248 30.87 -20.55 26.31
CA PRO A 248 32.21 -20.90 26.76
C PRO A 248 32.86 -19.75 27.53
N THR A 249 33.57 -20.11 28.60
CA THR A 249 34.20 -19.22 29.60
C THR A 249 33.27 -18.64 30.67
N GLU A 250 31.97 -18.43 30.38
CA GLU A 250 31.04 -17.93 31.38
C GLU A 250 30.70 -18.97 32.45
N GLU A 251 30.65 -20.26 32.06
CA GLU A 251 30.39 -21.35 33.02
C GLU A 251 31.49 -21.46 34.08
N LYS A 252 32.74 -21.11 33.73
CA LYS A 252 33.86 -21.05 34.69
C LYS A 252 33.61 -19.96 35.74
N ALA A 253 33.26 -18.75 35.29
CA ALA A 253 32.91 -17.63 36.16
C ALA A 253 31.76 -17.94 37.12
N LEU A 254 30.76 -18.65 36.62
CA LEU A 254 29.63 -19.07 37.43
C LEU A 254 30.02 -20.12 38.48
N LEU A 255 30.90 -21.07 38.15
CA LEU A 255 31.38 -22.09 39.09
C LEU A 255 32.31 -21.50 40.16
N GLU A 256 33.15 -20.51 39.81
CA GLU A 256 33.96 -19.77 40.78
C GLU A 256 33.08 -18.98 41.76
N ALA A 257 32.12 -18.22 41.24
CA ALA A 257 31.16 -17.50 42.08
C ALA A 257 30.35 -18.46 42.97
N PHE A 258 29.88 -19.59 42.41
CA PHE A 258 29.11 -20.58 43.16
C PHE A 258 29.93 -21.26 44.26
N THR A 259 31.23 -21.47 44.05
CA THR A 259 32.13 -22.00 45.08
C THR A 259 32.18 -21.08 46.29
N GLU A 260 32.22 -19.76 46.06
CA GLU A 260 32.20 -18.77 47.14
C GLU A 260 30.83 -18.73 47.85
N VAL A 261 29.74 -18.77 47.09
CA VAL A 261 28.36 -18.83 47.62
C VAL A 261 28.20 -20.04 48.54
N ARG A 262 28.70 -21.23 48.16
CA ARG A 262 28.56 -22.45 48.97
C ARG A 262 29.31 -22.40 50.31
N LYS A 263 30.32 -21.54 50.46
CA LYS A 263 30.97 -21.32 51.77
C LYS A 263 30.01 -20.70 52.80
N HIS A 264 29.03 -19.92 52.32
CA HIS A 264 28.06 -19.22 53.16
C HIS A 264 26.70 -19.94 53.18
N TYR A 265 26.35 -20.62 52.08
CA TYR A 265 25.09 -21.32 51.89
C TYR A 265 25.34 -22.77 51.47
N ALA A 266 25.45 -23.68 52.45
CA ALA A 266 25.80 -25.07 52.20
C ALA A 266 24.83 -25.78 51.24
N ASN A 267 23.54 -25.40 51.25
CA ASN A 267 22.48 -25.97 50.42
C ASN A 267 22.20 -25.17 49.13
N ALA A 268 23.12 -24.30 48.70
CA ALA A 268 22.99 -23.58 47.45
C ALA A 268 23.02 -24.53 46.24
N ARG A 269 22.28 -24.18 45.18
CA ARG A 269 22.22 -24.93 43.92
C ARG A 269 22.49 -24.01 42.74
N LEU A 270 23.24 -24.51 41.76
CA LEU A 270 23.51 -23.81 40.50
C LEU A 270 22.85 -24.55 39.32
N VAL A 271 21.88 -23.92 38.67
CA VAL A 271 21.23 -24.42 37.46
C VAL A 271 21.85 -23.72 36.25
N ILE A 272 22.49 -24.48 35.36
CA ILE A 272 23.12 -23.95 34.14
C ILE A 272 22.32 -24.43 32.93
N ALA A 273 21.85 -23.49 32.10
CA ALA A 273 21.24 -23.77 30.81
C ALA A 273 22.15 -23.27 29.68
N PRO A 274 22.99 -24.13 29.08
CA PRO A 274 23.93 -23.72 28.06
C PRO A 274 23.21 -23.36 26.77
N ARG A 275 23.72 -22.36 26.03
CA ARG A 275 23.16 -21.99 24.72
C ARG A 275 23.23 -23.13 23.70
N LYS A 276 24.23 -24.02 23.84
CA LYS A 276 24.39 -25.24 23.03
C LYS A 276 24.44 -26.46 23.94
N ILE A 277 23.39 -27.26 23.91
CA ILE A 277 23.25 -28.48 24.74
C ILE A 277 24.34 -29.52 24.42
N THR A 278 24.88 -29.52 23.20
CA THR A 278 25.99 -30.40 22.80
C THR A 278 27.27 -30.22 23.63
N ARG A 279 27.35 -29.18 24.47
CA ARG A 279 28.46 -28.91 25.39
C ARG A 279 28.27 -29.52 26.78
N ALA A 280 27.26 -30.36 27.00
CA ALA A 280 26.98 -30.93 28.30
C ALA A 280 28.20 -31.63 28.93
N ASP A 281 28.89 -32.48 28.18
CA ASP A 281 30.08 -33.20 28.67
C ASP A 281 31.24 -32.26 29.05
N GLU A 282 31.40 -31.15 28.33
CA GLU A 282 32.41 -30.13 28.63
C GLU A 282 32.13 -29.47 29.98
N ILE A 283 30.87 -29.10 30.22
CA ILE A 283 30.44 -28.41 31.44
C ILE A 283 30.46 -29.37 32.64
N ILE A 284 30.10 -30.65 32.46
CA ILE A 284 30.21 -31.68 33.51
C ILE A 284 31.67 -31.85 33.94
N LYS A 285 32.60 -31.94 32.98
CA LYS A 285 34.04 -32.02 33.30
C LYS A 285 34.52 -30.78 34.04
N LEU A 286 34.05 -29.60 33.63
CA LEU A 286 34.36 -28.35 34.32
C LEU A 286 33.84 -28.38 35.76
N GLY A 287 32.58 -28.77 35.99
CA GLY A 287 32.00 -28.92 37.33
C GLY A 287 32.80 -29.85 38.24
N ARG A 288 33.28 -30.98 37.71
CA ARG A 288 34.15 -31.91 38.44
C ARG A 288 35.48 -31.29 38.86
N ASN A 289 36.06 -30.41 38.04
CA ASN A 289 37.30 -29.70 38.40
C ASN A 289 37.11 -28.75 39.60
N TYR A 290 35.89 -28.27 39.83
CA TYR A 290 35.50 -27.49 41.00
C TYR A 290 34.98 -28.35 42.16
N GLY A 291 35.05 -29.69 42.05
CA GLY A 291 34.60 -30.60 43.09
C GLY A 291 33.08 -30.78 43.19
N PHE A 292 32.33 -30.38 42.15
CA PHE A 292 30.87 -30.51 42.13
C PHE A 292 30.41 -31.66 41.26
N GLU A 293 29.45 -32.42 41.79
CA GLU A 293 28.69 -33.38 41.00
C GLU A 293 27.62 -32.64 40.18
N THR A 294 27.51 -32.98 38.90
CA THR A 294 26.58 -32.33 37.98
C THR A 294 25.46 -33.29 37.57
N GLY A 295 24.22 -32.91 37.88
CA GLY A 295 23.02 -33.60 37.41
C GLY A 295 22.63 -33.16 36.00
N LEU A 296 21.91 -34.03 35.28
CA LEU A 296 21.34 -33.72 33.96
C LEU A 296 19.82 -33.70 34.05
N ARG A 297 19.19 -32.64 33.50
CA ARG A 297 17.73 -32.52 33.43
C ARG A 297 17.10 -33.71 32.70
N SER A 298 17.68 -34.17 31.60
CA SER A 298 17.17 -35.31 30.82
C SER A 298 17.17 -36.64 31.58
N VAL A 299 18.10 -36.80 32.54
CA VAL A 299 18.20 -37.99 33.40
C VAL A 299 17.20 -37.90 34.54
N LEU A 300 17.13 -36.75 35.22
CA LEU A 300 16.15 -36.51 36.27
C LEU A 300 14.72 -36.66 35.76
N ALA A 301 14.41 -36.16 34.57
CA ALA A 301 13.07 -36.29 33.98
C ALA A 301 12.62 -37.74 33.76
N LYS A 302 13.56 -38.70 33.63
CA LYS A 302 13.27 -40.12 33.36
C LYS A 302 13.24 -41.00 34.61
N SER A 303 13.75 -40.51 35.74
CA SER A 303 13.68 -41.28 36.98
C SER A 303 12.22 -41.35 37.46
N ASN A 304 11.78 -42.52 37.93
CA ASN A 304 10.47 -42.73 38.56
C ASN A 304 10.58 -42.77 40.10
N GLU A 305 11.70 -42.31 40.66
CA GLU A 305 11.92 -42.31 42.09
C GLU A 305 11.10 -41.21 42.77
N LYS A 306 10.49 -41.54 43.92
CA LYS A 306 9.74 -40.60 44.76
C LYS A 306 10.60 -39.49 45.38
N THR A 307 11.93 -39.63 45.36
CA THR A 307 12.86 -38.64 45.90
C THR A 307 13.94 -38.44 44.86
N ARG A 308 14.07 -37.22 44.34
CA ARG A 308 15.06 -36.90 43.31
C ARG A 308 16.44 -36.75 43.94
N THR A 309 17.47 -37.28 43.28
CA THR A 309 18.87 -37.04 43.65
C THR A 309 19.18 -35.56 43.55
N GLU A 310 19.70 -34.97 44.64
CA GLU A 310 19.99 -33.54 44.70
C GLU A 310 21.43 -33.23 44.27
N TYR A 311 21.60 -32.56 43.12
CA TYR A 311 22.93 -32.21 42.60
C TYR A 311 23.32 -30.76 42.90
N PRO A 312 24.55 -30.47 43.36
CA PRO A 312 24.96 -29.08 43.64
C PRO A 312 24.95 -28.22 42.36
N VAL A 313 25.25 -28.84 41.21
CA VAL A 313 25.13 -28.23 39.89
C VAL A 313 24.15 -29.04 39.06
N LEU A 314 23.20 -28.38 38.41
CA LEU A 314 22.23 -29.00 37.52
C LEU A 314 22.35 -28.41 36.12
N LEU A 315 22.51 -29.27 35.11
CA LEU A 315 22.58 -28.84 33.72
C LEU A 315 21.24 -29.09 33.02
N ILE A 316 20.70 -28.03 32.40
CA ILE A 316 19.52 -28.10 31.55
C ILE A 316 19.96 -28.51 30.14
N ASP A 317 19.98 -29.82 29.90
CA ASP A 317 20.34 -30.45 28.63
C ASP A 317 19.12 -30.75 27.74
N THR A 318 18.02 -30.03 27.96
CA THR A 318 16.76 -30.11 27.21
C THR A 318 16.46 -28.79 26.49
N ILE A 319 15.80 -28.87 25.33
CA ILE A 319 15.45 -27.70 24.50
C ILE A 319 14.09 -27.14 24.94
N GLY A 320 13.99 -25.82 25.06
CA GLY A 320 12.70 -25.11 25.17
C GLY A 320 12.12 -24.98 26.58
N GLU A 321 12.85 -25.38 27.62
CA GLU A 321 12.38 -25.29 29.01
C GLU A 321 12.90 -24.05 29.76
N LEU A 322 13.97 -23.40 29.27
CA LEU A 322 14.68 -22.31 29.98
C LEU A 322 13.76 -21.19 30.46
N GLY A 323 12.82 -20.73 29.63
CA GLY A 323 11.90 -19.65 30.00
C GLY A 323 11.20 -19.91 31.34
N ARG A 324 10.70 -21.14 31.54
CA ARG A 324 10.03 -21.56 32.79
C ARG A 324 11.02 -21.79 33.94
N ILE A 325 12.22 -22.25 33.64
CA ILE A 325 13.26 -22.53 34.64
C ILE A 325 13.77 -21.25 35.30
N TYR A 326 13.72 -20.09 34.64
CA TYR A 326 14.02 -18.82 35.33
C TYR A 326 13.14 -18.60 36.57
N ALA A 327 11.91 -19.14 36.60
CA ALA A 327 11.02 -19.01 37.75
C ALA A 327 11.58 -19.66 39.04
N VAL A 328 12.46 -20.66 38.95
CA VAL A 328 13.04 -21.31 40.15
C VAL A 328 14.17 -20.53 40.78
N GLY A 329 14.79 -19.59 40.06
CA GLY A 329 15.97 -18.86 40.53
C GLY A 329 15.62 -17.82 41.59
N ASP A 330 16.45 -17.73 42.63
CA ASP A 330 16.49 -16.60 43.57
C ASP A 330 17.32 -15.44 42.98
N VAL A 331 18.34 -15.76 42.19
CA VAL A 331 19.10 -14.82 41.37
C VAL A 331 19.37 -15.44 40.00
N VAL A 332 19.22 -14.63 38.95
CA VAL A 332 19.40 -15.09 37.56
C VAL A 332 20.59 -14.40 36.92
N PHE A 333 21.47 -15.18 36.28
CA PHE A 333 22.47 -14.66 35.35
C PHE A 333 22.06 -14.95 33.91
N VAL A 334 22.06 -13.93 33.04
CA VAL A 334 21.78 -14.10 31.61
C VAL A 334 23.10 -14.05 30.84
N GLY A 335 23.47 -15.18 30.23
CA GLY A 335 24.75 -15.36 29.53
C GLY A 335 24.86 -14.64 28.18
N GLY A 336 25.96 -14.90 27.48
CA GLY A 336 26.38 -14.16 26.29
C GLY A 336 26.76 -12.72 26.59
N SER A 337 26.91 -12.39 27.88
CA SER A 337 26.97 -11.02 28.39
C SER A 337 28.31 -10.70 29.05
N LEU A 338 29.02 -11.68 29.62
CA LEU A 338 30.41 -11.50 30.10
C LEU A 338 31.42 -11.59 28.95
N ILE A 339 31.04 -12.23 27.86
CA ILE A 339 31.80 -12.28 26.62
C ILE A 339 31.25 -11.28 25.60
N LYS A 340 32.04 -10.91 24.59
CA LYS A 340 31.63 -9.99 23.49
C LYS A 340 30.66 -10.65 22.50
N HIS A 341 29.53 -11.17 23.01
CA HIS A 341 28.49 -11.85 22.22
C HIS A 341 27.19 -11.03 22.16
N GLY A 342 27.05 -9.99 22.98
CA GLY A 342 25.94 -9.02 22.91
C GLY A 342 24.71 -9.37 23.76
N GLY A 343 24.78 -10.40 24.61
CA GLY A 343 23.76 -10.77 25.57
C GLY A 343 22.60 -11.58 24.99
N HIS A 344 21.77 -12.11 25.89
CA HIS A 344 20.53 -12.83 25.59
C HIS A 344 19.30 -12.17 26.24
N ASN A 345 18.13 -12.81 26.11
CA ASN A 345 16.84 -12.25 26.48
C ASN A 345 16.68 -12.06 27.99
N VAL A 346 16.81 -10.81 28.45
CA VAL A 346 16.61 -10.41 29.87
C VAL A 346 15.14 -10.25 30.26
N LEU A 347 14.21 -10.23 29.30
CA LEU A 347 12.79 -10.06 29.60
C LEU A 347 12.14 -11.34 30.15
N GLU A 348 12.66 -12.52 29.81
CA GLU A 348 12.19 -13.80 30.35
C GLU A 348 12.32 -13.87 31.89
N PRO A 349 13.50 -13.66 32.49
CA PRO A 349 13.60 -13.64 33.95
C PRO A 349 12.89 -12.43 34.58
N ALA A 350 12.78 -11.30 33.87
CA ALA A 350 12.03 -10.15 34.37
C ALA A 350 10.52 -10.45 34.48
N ALA A 351 9.96 -11.20 33.53
CA ALA A 351 8.57 -11.64 33.55
C ALA A 351 8.26 -12.57 34.73
N HIS A 352 9.27 -13.25 35.27
CA HIS A 352 9.18 -14.06 36.49
C HIS A 352 9.51 -13.28 37.78
N GLY A 353 9.69 -11.96 37.69
CA GLY A 353 10.01 -11.11 38.83
C GLY A 353 11.35 -11.46 39.48
N LYS A 354 12.34 -11.85 38.67
CA LYS A 354 13.65 -12.25 39.20
C LYS A 354 14.65 -11.09 39.22
N PRO A 355 15.57 -11.07 40.21
CA PRO A 355 16.77 -10.24 40.14
C PRO A 355 17.71 -10.75 39.06
N ILE A 356 18.21 -9.83 38.22
CA ILE A 356 18.98 -10.20 37.02
C ILE A 356 20.40 -9.64 37.11
N LEU A 357 21.38 -10.51 36.85
CA LEU A 357 22.78 -10.17 36.61
C LEU A 357 23.12 -10.39 35.15
N VAL A 358 23.85 -9.44 34.56
CA VAL A 358 24.40 -9.53 33.20
C VAL A 358 25.81 -8.99 33.18
N GLY A 359 26.64 -9.52 32.28
CA GLY A 359 27.94 -8.95 31.98
C GLY A 359 27.87 -7.66 31.16
N SER A 360 29.04 -7.11 30.83
CA SER A 360 29.17 -5.82 30.15
C SER A 360 28.72 -5.77 28.68
N SER A 361 28.45 -6.92 28.06
CA SER A 361 28.07 -7.04 26.64
C SER A 361 26.57 -7.27 26.47
N MET A 362 25.78 -6.19 26.39
CA MET A 362 24.31 -6.25 26.18
C MET A 362 23.85 -5.56 24.89
N SER A 363 24.69 -5.56 23.84
CA SER A 363 24.41 -4.82 22.60
C SER A 363 23.15 -5.27 21.86
N ASN A 364 22.80 -6.56 21.90
CA ASN A 364 21.62 -7.11 21.21
C ASN A 364 20.30 -6.78 21.95
N PHE A 365 20.37 -6.49 23.25
CA PHE A 365 19.22 -6.24 24.13
C PHE A 365 19.36 -4.91 24.88
N LYS A 366 20.01 -3.92 24.25
CA LYS A 366 20.44 -2.66 24.88
C LYS A 366 19.32 -1.92 25.60
N ASP A 367 18.12 -1.87 25.02
CA ASP A 367 17.01 -1.06 25.57
C ASP A 367 16.31 -1.76 26.72
N SER A 368 16.00 -3.06 26.56
CA SER A 368 15.47 -3.89 27.63
C SER A 368 16.41 -3.88 28.83
N PHE A 369 17.72 -3.99 28.58
CA PHE A 369 18.75 -3.86 29.61
C PHE A 369 18.77 -2.46 30.24
N ALA A 370 18.78 -1.39 29.45
CA ALA A 370 18.82 -0.02 29.97
C ALA A 370 17.60 0.29 30.85
N LEU A 371 16.41 -0.18 30.45
CA LEU A 371 15.18 0.00 31.21
C LEU A 371 15.22 -0.78 32.53
N LEU A 372 15.56 -2.07 32.48
CA LEU A 372 15.66 -2.91 33.68
C LEU A 372 16.76 -2.40 34.63
N ARG A 373 17.90 -1.96 34.10
CA ARG A 373 18.97 -1.35 34.91
C ARG A 373 18.51 -0.06 35.58
N LYS A 374 17.82 0.83 34.85
CA LYS A 374 17.31 2.10 35.39
C LYS A 374 16.28 1.87 36.49
N SER A 375 15.45 0.83 36.37
CA SER A 375 14.46 0.44 37.40
C SER A 375 15.07 -0.22 38.64
N GLY A 376 16.35 -0.59 38.61
CA GLY A 376 17.00 -1.36 39.67
C GLY A 376 16.83 -2.88 39.56
N ALA A 377 16.01 -3.38 38.62
CA ALA A 377 15.75 -4.80 38.40
C ALA A 377 16.98 -5.61 37.93
N CYS A 378 17.92 -4.96 37.24
CA CYS A 378 19.09 -5.62 36.65
C CYS A 378 20.39 -4.91 37.02
N ARG A 379 21.41 -5.67 37.46
CA ARG A 379 22.77 -5.17 37.71
C ARG A 379 23.76 -5.69 36.67
N GLN A 380 24.65 -4.81 36.25
CA GLN A 380 25.72 -5.10 35.30
C GLN A 380 27.00 -5.43 36.06
N VAL A 381 27.72 -6.46 35.62
CA VAL A 381 29.03 -6.86 36.15
C VAL A 381 30.07 -6.85 35.03
N ASN A 382 31.31 -6.53 35.37
CA ASN A 382 32.40 -6.41 34.39
C ASN A 382 33.28 -7.65 34.32
N ASP A 383 33.41 -8.37 35.44
CA ASP A 383 34.23 -9.57 35.54
C ASP A 383 33.66 -10.59 36.55
N GLU A 384 34.39 -11.68 36.73
CA GLU A 384 34.09 -12.80 37.61
C GLU A 384 34.07 -12.42 39.11
N LYS A 385 34.89 -11.45 39.52
CA LYS A 385 34.92 -10.97 40.91
C LYS A 385 33.67 -10.16 41.21
N GLU A 386 33.34 -9.22 40.33
CA GLU A 386 32.13 -8.40 40.46
C GLU A 386 30.86 -9.26 40.34
N LEU A 387 30.87 -10.30 39.50
CA LEU A 387 29.79 -11.29 39.46
C LEU A 387 29.58 -11.93 40.85
N THR A 388 30.66 -12.39 41.48
CA THR A 388 30.61 -13.02 42.80
C THR A 388 30.13 -12.04 43.88
N GLU A 389 30.67 -10.82 43.91
CA GLU A 389 30.27 -9.78 44.87
C GLU A 389 28.80 -9.38 44.75
N GLN A 390 28.33 -9.14 43.52
CA GLN A 390 26.94 -8.77 43.28
C GLN A 390 25.98 -9.91 43.56
N MET A 391 26.36 -11.14 43.22
CA MET A 391 25.58 -12.33 43.56
C MET A 391 25.46 -12.47 45.09
N MET A 392 26.55 -12.39 45.83
CA MET A 392 26.53 -12.43 47.30
C MET A 392 25.70 -11.30 47.91
N THR A 393 25.80 -10.08 47.36
CA THR A 393 25.00 -8.92 47.82
C THR A 393 23.50 -9.18 47.68
N ILE A 394 23.05 -9.68 46.53
CA ILE A 394 21.63 -9.97 46.27
C ILE A 394 21.12 -11.16 47.12
N LEU A 395 21.98 -12.15 47.37
CA LEU A 395 21.63 -13.34 48.14
C LEU A 395 21.55 -13.06 49.65
N ALA A 396 22.36 -12.13 50.16
CA ALA A 396 22.38 -11.75 51.58
C ALA A 396 21.24 -10.79 51.97
N ASP A 397 20.60 -10.13 51.01
CA ASP A 397 19.58 -9.10 51.25
C ASP A 397 18.24 -9.49 50.60
N ASP A 398 17.33 -10.01 51.43
CA ASP A 398 15.97 -10.40 51.01
C ASP A 398 15.13 -9.19 50.55
N GLU A 399 15.35 -8.02 51.16
CA GLU A 399 14.61 -6.80 50.79
C GLU A 399 15.04 -6.33 49.41
N LEU A 400 16.35 -6.27 49.16
CA LEU A 400 16.89 -5.97 47.84
C LEU A 400 16.37 -6.94 46.78
N ARG A 401 16.34 -8.25 47.07
CA ARG A 401 15.82 -9.25 46.14
C ARG A 401 14.36 -9.00 45.79
N ALA A 402 13.53 -8.73 46.80
CA ALA A 402 12.12 -8.41 46.61
C ALA A 402 11.92 -7.09 45.84
N GLN A 403 12.74 -6.06 46.11
CA GLN A 403 12.72 -4.79 45.37
C GLN A 403 13.08 -5.00 43.90
N MET A 404 14.17 -5.73 43.61
CA MET A 404 14.58 -6.04 42.23
C MET A 404 13.50 -6.86 41.50
N GLY A 405 12.88 -7.83 42.17
CA GLY A 405 11.79 -8.62 41.60
C GLY A 405 10.52 -7.80 41.31
N LYS A 406 10.13 -6.90 42.22
CA LYS A 406 9.03 -5.95 41.99
C LYS A 406 9.34 -5.01 40.83
N ALA A 407 10.55 -4.49 40.74
CA ALA A 407 10.99 -3.65 39.62
C ALA A 407 10.94 -4.39 38.28
N SER A 408 11.35 -5.66 38.24
CA SER A 408 11.23 -6.54 37.07
C SER A 408 9.78 -6.65 36.59
N LEU A 409 8.84 -6.96 37.49
CA LEU A 409 7.41 -7.08 37.16
C LEU A 409 6.80 -5.74 36.75
N GLN A 410 7.16 -4.66 37.44
CA GLN A 410 6.70 -3.31 37.12
C GLN A 410 7.07 -2.94 35.68
N VAL A 411 8.33 -3.11 35.29
CA VAL A 411 8.81 -2.83 33.94
C VAL A 411 8.03 -3.64 32.89
N ILE A 412 7.76 -4.92 33.13
CA ILE A 412 6.97 -5.74 32.20
C ILE A 412 5.53 -5.24 32.11
N SER A 413 4.88 -4.95 33.25
CA SER A 413 3.48 -4.52 33.28
C SER A 413 3.24 -3.18 32.61
N GLU A 414 4.13 -2.19 32.82
CA GLU A 414 4.02 -0.84 32.27
C GLU A 414 4.22 -0.78 30.75
N ASN A 415 4.92 -1.76 30.19
CA ASN A 415 5.32 -1.76 28.77
C ASN A 415 4.52 -2.75 27.91
N ARG A 416 3.52 -3.45 28.48
CA ARG A 416 2.61 -4.34 27.76
C ARG A 416 1.49 -3.59 27.01
N GLY A 417 0.83 -4.29 26.11
CA GLY A 417 -0.30 -3.86 25.30
C GLY A 417 0.08 -3.19 23.97
N ALA A 418 1.35 -3.17 23.57
CA ALA A 418 1.76 -2.49 22.34
C ALA A 418 1.31 -3.22 21.07
N ALA A 419 1.31 -4.56 21.09
CA ALA A 419 0.80 -5.39 20.01
C ALA A 419 -0.68 -5.13 19.77
N VAL A 420 -1.52 -5.17 20.82
CA VAL A 420 -2.97 -4.91 20.73
C VAL A 420 -3.27 -3.52 20.16
N ARG A 421 -2.59 -2.48 20.66
CA ARG A 421 -2.72 -1.11 20.12
C ARG A 421 -2.32 -1.04 18.65
N SER A 422 -1.26 -1.75 18.26
CA SER A 422 -0.82 -1.80 16.85
C SER A 422 -1.85 -2.49 15.95
N ILE A 423 -2.56 -3.52 16.44
CA ILE A 423 -3.61 -4.20 15.67
C ILE A 423 -4.84 -3.30 15.48
N GLN A 424 -5.19 -2.47 16.45
CA GLN A 424 -6.26 -1.48 16.29
C GLN A 424 -5.99 -0.54 15.11
N TYR A 425 -4.77 0.02 15.04
CA TYR A 425 -4.37 0.85 13.90
C TYR A 425 -4.24 0.08 12.59
N LEU A 426 -3.86 -1.20 12.65
CA LEU A 426 -3.89 -2.07 11.47
C LEU A 426 -5.31 -2.20 10.94
N MET A 427 -6.28 -2.51 11.79
CA MET A 427 -7.68 -2.66 11.40
C MET A 427 -8.25 -1.36 10.82
N GLU A 428 -8.01 -0.23 11.49
CA GLU A 428 -8.37 1.10 10.99
C GLU A 428 -7.77 1.35 9.59
N LEU A 429 -6.48 1.05 9.40
CA LEU A 429 -5.82 1.21 8.11
C LEU A 429 -6.42 0.28 7.04
N LEU A 430 -6.72 -0.97 7.40
CA LEU A 430 -7.31 -1.96 6.50
C LEU A 430 -8.76 -1.62 6.10
N GLU A 431 -9.51 -0.94 6.96
CA GLU A 431 -10.83 -0.38 6.68
C GLU A 431 -10.73 0.86 5.78
N LEU A 432 -9.86 1.82 6.11
CA LEU A 432 -9.65 3.04 5.32
C LEU A 432 -9.15 2.77 3.90
N THR A 433 -8.45 1.65 3.72
CA THR A 433 -7.90 1.22 2.43
C THR A 433 -8.73 0.13 1.77
N ALA A 434 -9.78 -0.36 2.43
CA ALA A 434 -10.78 -1.19 1.79
C ALA A 434 -11.41 -0.37 0.66
N THR A 435 -11.15 -0.79 -0.57
CA THR A 435 -11.95 -0.37 -1.71
C THR A 435 -13.04 -1.42 -1.82
N GLU A 436 -14.31 -1.03 -1.73
CA GLU A 436 -15.45 -1.95 -1.87
C GLU A 436 -15.44 -2.69 -3.22
N CYS A 437 -14.65 -2.22 -4.19
CA CYS A 437 -14.62 -2.72 -5.57
C CYS A 437 -13.25 -3.24 -6.01
N ARG A 438 -12.76 -4.33 -5.41
CA ARG A 438 -11.67 -5.13 -6.00
C ARG A 438 -12.10 -6.57 -6.22
N VAL A 439 -13.00 -6.77 -7.19
CA VAL A 439 -13.14 -8.09 -7.79
C VAL A 439 -12.01 -8.25 -8.80
N ASN A 440 -10.96 -8.98 -8.42
CA ASN A 440 -9.97 -9.53 -9.36
C ASN A 440 -10.62 -10.61 -10.23
N SER A 441 -11.52 -10.24 -11.13
CA SER A 441 -12.15 -11.19 -12.04
C SER A 441 -11.17 -11.59 -13.14
N HIS A 442 -10.76 -12.85 -13.13
CA HIS A 442 -9.84 -13.48 -14.08
C HIS A 442 -10.55 -13.80 -15.41
N TYR A 443 -11.18 -12.81 -16.07
CA TYR A 443 -11.76 -12.99 -17.40
C TYR A 443 -10.77 -12.67 -18.51
N ARG A 444 -11.01 -13.19 -19.71
CA ARG A 444 -10.12 -12.97 -20.86
C ARG A 444 -10.24 -11.51 -21.31
N ILE A 445 -9.13 -10.78 -21.28
CA ILE A 445 -9.03 -9.46 -21.89
C ILE A 445 -8.43 -9.64 -23.28
N ASN A 446 -9.22 -9.33 -24.31
CA ASN A 446 -8.77 -9.32 -25.68
C ASN A 446 -8.47 -7.87 -26.09
N THR A 447 -7.23 -7.46 -25.90
CA THR A 447 -6.68 -6.30 -26.59
C THR A 447 -6.29 -6.78 -27.98
N ARG A 448 -7.18 -6.63 -28.97
CA ARG A 448 -6.89 -7.11 -30.33
C ARG A 448 -5.59 -6.46 -30.81
N ASN A 449 -4.51 -7.25 -30.85
CA ASN A 449 -3.32 -6.87 -31.58
C ASN A 449 -3.71 -6.95 -33.06
N ILE A 450 -3.43 -5.87 -33.77
CA ILE A 450 -3.78 -5.58 -35.18
C ILE A 450 -3.22 -6.61 -36.18
N ASN A 451 -2.61 -7.69 -35.70
CA ASN A 451 -1.92 -8.73 -36.47
C ASN A 451 -2.69 -10.07 -36.56
N GLU A 452 -3.89 -10.19 -35.98
CA GLU A 452 -4.76 -11.35 -36.23
C GLU A 452 -5.43 -11.24 -37.62
N GLU A 453 -5.44 -12.34 -38.39
CA GLU A 453 -6.05 -12.41 -39.72
C GLU A 453 -7.50 -11.88 -39.69
N GLY A 454 -7.82 -10.90 -40.56
CA GLY A 454 -9.13 -10.26 -40.64
C GLY A 454 -9.33 -9.01 -39.77
N GLY A 455 -8.28 -8.47 -39.13
CA GLY A 455 -8.33 -7.17 -38.44
C GLY A 455 -8.13 -5.97 -39.36
N ALA A 456 -8.90 -4.89 -39.15
CA ALA A 456 -8.60 -3.61 -39.79
C ALA A 456 -7.23 -3.09 -39.32
N GLN A 457 -6.33 -2.76 -40.25
CA GLN A 457 -5.05 -2.13 -39.93
C GLN A 457 -5.30 -0.78 -39.25
N LEU A 458 -4.85 -0.63 -38.00
CA LEU A 458 -4.80 0.67 -37.32
C LEU A 458 -4.04 1.67 -38.20
N ARG A 459 -4.58 2.88 -38.36
CA ARG A 459 -3.85 3.96 -39.04
C ARG A 459 -2.52 4.15 -38.31
N ARG A 460 -1.40 4.28 -39.03
CA ARG A 460 -0.04 4.36 -38.43
C ARG A 460 0.06 5.37 -37.28
N GLY A 461 -0.66 6.48 -37.33
CA GLY A 461 -0.70 7.49 -36.26
C GLY A 461 -1.38 7.04 -34.96
N ASP A 462 -2.44 6.25 -35.05
CA ASP A 462 -3.16 5.72 -33.88
C ASP A 462 -2.32 4.64 -33.17
N ALA A 463 -1.60 3.81 -33.92
CA ALA A 463 -0.67 2.82 -33.36
C ALA A 463 0.49 3.48 -32.58
N VAL A 464 1.05 4.57 -33.10
CA VAL A 464 2.09 5.35 -32.40
C VAL A 464 1.53 6.00 -31.14
N THR A 465 0.32 6.56 -31.22
CA THR A 465 -0.36 7.19 -30.07
C THR A 465 -0.63 6.16 -28.97
N GLN A 466 -1.09 4.97 -29.33
CA GLN A 466 -1.33 3.88 -28.39
C GLN A 466 -0.03 3.35 -27.76
N TYR A 467 1.05 3.21 -28.53
CA TYR A 467 2.36 2.84 -28.02
C TYR A 467 2.90 3.89 -27.03
N LEU A 468 2.81 5.18 -27.35
CA LEU A 468 3.22 6.26 -26.45
C LEU A 468 2.35 6.34 -25.18
N PHE A 469 1.04 6.10 -25.31
CA PHE A 469 0.13 6.06 -24.17
C PHE A 469 0.42 4.86 -23.25
N GLN A 470 0.69 3.68 -23.83
CA GLN A 470 1.16 2.50 -23.10
C GLN A 470 2.51 2.75 -22.44
N LEU A 471 3.46 3.42 -23.10
CA LEU A 471 4.75 3.80 -22.49
C LEU A 471 4.57 4.76 -21.30
N ALA A 472 3.64 5.71 -21.41
CA ALA A 472 3.39 6.71 -20.38
C ALA A 472 2.71 6.13 -19.13
N HIS A 473 1.93 5.05 -19.28
CA HIS A 473 1.19 4.36 -18.21
C HIS A 473 1.78 2.99 -17.82
N GLY A 474 2.71 2.46 -18.61
CA GLY A 474 3.27 1.12 -18.46
C GLY A 474 4.20 1.03 -17.25
N HIS A 475 3.97 0.01 -16.42
CA HIS A 475 4.79 -0.26 -15.23
C HIS A 475 6.05 -1.10 -15.55
N ASP A 476 6.06 -1.83 -16.67
CA ASP A 476 7.14 -2.74 -17.08
C ASP A 476 7.85 -2.22 -18.35
N ASN A 477 8.64 -1.15 -18.24
CA ASN A 477 9.36 -0.54 -19.37
C ASN A 477 10.67 -1.28 -19.69
N THR A 478 10.90 -1.63 -20.95
CA THR A 478 12.16 -2.18 -21.46
C THR A 478 13.26 -1.10 -21.55
N PHE A 479 14.51 -1.50 -21.80
CA PHE A 479 15.62 -0.54 -21.98
C PHE A 479 15.36 0.47 -23.11
N PHE A 480 14.78 0.03 -24.23
CA PHE A 480 14.41 0.92 -25.33
C PHE A 480 13.33 1.93 -24.91
N ASP A 481 12.36 1.50 -24.11
CA ASP A 481 11.31 2.38 -23.61
C ASP A 481 11.90 3.49 -22.72
N VAL A 482 12.94 3.21 -21.92
CA VAL A 482 13.66 4.22 -21.12
C VAL A 482 14.35 5.27 -22.00
N VAL A 483 14.95 4.86 -23.12
CA VAL A 483 15.58 5.79 -24.09
C VAL A 483 14.51 6.69 -24.71
N VAL A 484 13.40 6.11 -25.17
CA VAL A 484 12.28 6.86 -25.75
C VAL A 484 11.69 7.83 -24.72
N LEU A 485 11.43 7.39 -23.49
CA LEU A 485 10.94 8.25 -22.40
C LEU A 485 11.91 9.40 -22.09
N SER A 486 13.22 9.17 -22.18
CA SER A 486 14.23 10.21 -21.97
C SER A 486 14.16 11.29 -23.06
N ILE A 487 14.00 10.89 -24.32
CA ILE A 487 13.78 11.83 -25.44
C ILE A 487 12.47 12.62 -25.24
N LEU A 488 11.36 11.94 -24.91
CA LEU A 488 10.07 12.58 -24.64
C LEU A 488 10.14 13.57 -23.46
N SER A 489 11.07 13.37 -22.52
CA SER A 489 11.29 14.29 -21.40
C SER A 489 11.78 15.65 -21.86
N VAL A 490 12.68 15.68 -22.85
CA VAL A 490 13.21 16.92 -23.41
C VAL A 490 12.07 17.69 -24.08
N PHE A 491 11.26 16.98 -24.88
CA PHE A 491 10.08 17.59 -25.51
C PHE A 491 9.03 18.05 -24.49
N SER A 492 8.91 17.38 -23.34
CA SER A 492 8.00 17.77 -22.26
C SER A 492 8.38 19.12 -21.65
N VAL A 493 9.69 19.38 -21.49
CA VAL A 493 10.19 20.68 -21.02
C VAL A 493 9.92 21.78 -22.06
N ILE A 494 10.11 21.49 -23.34
CA ILE A 494 9.81 22.45 -24.43
C ILE A 494 8.31 22.77 -24.46
N TYR A 495 7.48 21.74 -24.36
CA TYR A 495 6.02 21.89 -24.30
C TYR A 495 5.60 22.73 -23.08
N GLU A 496 6.17 22.46 -21.91
CA GLU A 496 5.95 23.25 -20.70
C GLU A 496 6.27 24.73 -20.90
N ALA A 497 7.43 25.03 -21.48
CA ALA A 497 7.84 26.39 -21.77
C ALA A 497 6.84 27.09 -22.71
N GLY A 498 6.37 26.39 -23.75
CA GLY A 498 5.35 26.90 -24.66
C GLY A 498 4.01 27.20 -23.98
N VAL A 499 3.52 26.28 -23.13
CA VAL A 499 2.29 26.47 -22.35
C VAL A 499 2.41 27.68 -21.42
N ARG A 500 3.51 27.76 -20.64
CA ARG A 500 3.75 28.88 -19.72
C ARG A 500 3.88 30.21 -20.45
N PHE A 501 4.60 30.24 -21.58
CA PHE A 501 4.75 31.43 -22.38
C PHE A 501 3.39 31.92 -22.90
N LYS A 502 2.61 31.03 -23.52
CA LYS A 502 1.31 31.39 -24.08
C LYS A 502 0.31 31.84 -22.99
N LEU A 503 0.28 31.18 -21.83
CA LEU A 503 -0.56 31.62 -20.71
C LEU A 503 -0.08 32.96 -20.14
N GLY A 504 1.23 33.17 -20.05
CA GLY A 504 1.83 34.44 -19.66
C GLY A 504 1.40 35.60 -20.55
N LEU A 505 1.26 35.38 -21.87
CA LEU A 505 0.76 36.41 -22.79
C LEU A 505 -0.69 36.83 -22.49
N TYR A 506 -1.55 35.91 -22.06
CA TYR A 506 -2.92 36.25 -21.62
C TYR A 506 -2.90 36.98 -20.28
N ASN A 507 -2.11 36.51 -19.32
CA ASN A 507 -2.01 37.14 -17.99
C ASN A 507 -1.44 38.57 -18.06
N LEU A 508 -0.55 38.84 -19.02
CA LEU A 508 0.00 40.17 -19.28
C LEU A 508 -0.92 41.04 -20.16
N GLY A 509 -2.06 40.53 -20.62
CA GLY A 509 -3.01 41.24 -21.48
C GLY A 509 -2.53 41.46 -22.92
N ILE A 510 -1.46 40.80 -23.35
CA ILE A 510 -0.92 40.87 -24.72
C ILE A 510 -1.86 40.15 -25.69
N LEU A 511 -2.32 38.96 -25.30
CA LEU A 511 -3.40 38.26 -26.00
C LEU A 511 -4.72 38.62 -25.33
N LYS A 512 -5.70 39.04 -26.14
CA LYS A 512 -7.04 39.42 -25.65
C LYS A 512 -7.93 38.19 -25.47
N GLN A 513 -8.75 38.22 -24.43
CA GLN A 513 -9.86 37.30 -24.24
C GLN A 513 -11.14 37.94 -24.75
N THR A 514 -11.98 37.17 -25.45
CA THR A 514 -13.33 37.59 -25.83
C THR A 514 -14.26 37.34 -24.65
N LYS A 515 -14.96 38.36 -24.14
CA LYS A 515 -16.07 38.20 -23.19
C LYS A 515 -17.39 38.24 -23.97
N LEU A 516 -18.28 37.29 -23.71
CA LEU A 516 -19.61 37.21 -24.30
C LEU A 516 -20.65 37.81 -23.34
N PRO A 517 -21.77 38.35 -23.83
CA PRO A 517 -22.83 38.92 -22.99
C PRO A 517 -23.75 37.81 -22.43
N CYS A 518 -23.16 36.77 -21.85
CA CYS A 518 -23.84 35.63 -21.24
C CYS A 518 -22.87 34.88 -20.32
N CYS A 519 -23.38 34.12 -19.36
CA CYS A 519 -22.53 33.33 -18.47
C CYS A 519 -21.85 32.17 -19.25
N VAL A 520 -20.52 32.11 -19.22
CA VAL A 520 -19.72 31.04 -19.83
C VAL A 520 -19.14 30.15 -18.74
N ILE A 521 -19.72 28.95 -18.61
CA ILE A 521 -19.22 27.89 -17.74
C ILE A 521 -18.40 26.94 -18.58
N SER A 522 -17.39 26.34 -17.98
CA SER A 522 -16.76 25.21 -18.62
C SER A 522 -16.32 24.12 -17.71
N ILE A 523 -16.37 22.95 -18.34
CA ILE A 523 -15.94 21.69 -17.84
C ILE A 523 -14.66 21.34 -18.58
N GLY A 524 -13.64 20.99 -17.82
CA GLY A 524 -12.40 20.49 -18.40
C GLY A 524 -11.57 19.74 -17.39
N ASN A 525 -10.39 19.33 -17.82
CA ASN A 525 -9.43 18.62 -16.97
C ASN A 525 -8.00 19.02 -17.34
N ILE A 526 -7.04 18.60 -16.52
CA ILE A 526 -5.62 18.87 -16.74
C ILE A 526 -4.86 17.67 -17.32
N THR A 527 -5.49 16.51 -17.43
CA THR A 527 -4.89 15.27 -17.93
C THR A 527 -5.43 14.88 -19.31
N VAL A 528 -4.73 14.03 -20.06
CA VAL A 528 -5.32 13.28 -21.17
C VAL A 528 -6.00 12.03 -20.63
N GLY A 529 -7.16 11.68 -21.20
CA GLY A 529 -7.97 10.54 -20.78
C GLY A 529 -9.42 10.91 -20.42
N GLY A 530 -10.23 9.88 -20.19
CA GLY A 530 -11.65 9.99 -19.87
C GLY A 530 -11.89 10.33 -18.39
N THR A 531 -12.05 11.61 -18.09
CA THR A 531 -12.33 12.12 -16.74
C THR A 531 -13.82 12.33 -16.43
N GLY A 532 -14.73 11.99 -17.36
CA GLY A 532 -16.17 12.17 -17.19
C GLY A 532 -16.73 13.51 -17.65
N LYS A 533 -16.00 14.28 -18.48
CA LYS A 533 -16.40 15.63 -18.95
C LYS A 533 -17.78 15.66 -19.60
N THR A 534 -18.00 14.80 -20.60
CA THR A 534 -19.25 14.76 -21.37
C THR A 534 -20.47 14.46 -20.49
N PRO A 535 -20.46 13.43 -19.61
CA PRO A 535 -21.52 13.23 -18.62
C PRO A 535 -21.74 14.41 -17.66
N THR A 536 -20.67 15.07 -17.20
CA THR A 536 -20.80 16.26 -16.35
C THR A 536 -21.46 17.41 -17.10
N ALA A 537 -21.08 17.63 -18.36
CA ALA A 537 -21.66 18.68 -19.20
C ALA A 537 -23.14 18.44 -19.45
N GLN A 538 -23.53 17.19 -19.74
CA GLN A 538 -24.94 16.80 -19.88
C GLN A 538 -25.73 17.07 -18.61
N LYS A 539 -25.25 16.62 -17.45
CA LYS A 539 -25.95 16.83 -16.17
C LYS A 539 -26.09 18.30 -15.82
N LEU A 540 -25.03 19.08 -16.03
CA LEU A 540 -25.05 20.52 -15.79
C LEU A 540 -26.05 21.22 -16.71
N ALA A 541 -26.04 20.88 -18.00
CA ALA A 541 -26.93 21.47 -18.99
C ALA A 541 -28.41 21.23 -18.65
N VAL A 542 -28.77 19.98 -18.30
CA VAL A 542 -30.13 19.64 -17.86
C VAL A 542 -30.50 20.37 -16.58
N GLY A 543 -29.60 20.44 -15.59
CA GLY A 543 -29.84 21.17 -14.34
C GLY A 543 -30.14 22.66 -14.57
N ILE A 544 -29.35 23.32 -15.41
CA ILE A 544 -29.50 24.75 -15.74
C ILE A 544 -30.77 25.00 -16.56
N GLN A 545 -31.08 24.12 -17.51
CA GLN A 545 -32.33 24.20 -18.29
C GLN A 545 -33.57 24.05 -17.40
N ASN A 546 -33.54 23.12 -16.44
CA ASN A 546 -34.63 22.93 -15.47
C ASN A 546 -34.83 24.14 -14.55
N ASN A 547 -33.78 24.94 -14.31
CA ASN A 547 -33.85 26.23 -13.62
C ASN A 547 -34.38 27.37 -14.52
N GLY A 548 -34.77 27.08 -15.77
CA GLY A 548 -35.42 28.02 -16.68
C GLY A 548 -34.48 28.81 -17.59
N TYR A 549 -33.17 28.55 -17.55
CA TYR A 549 -32.19 29.25 -18.38
C TYR A 549 -32.04 28.62 -19.77
N ARG A 550 -31.85 29.46 -20.79
CA ARG A 550 -31.49 29.00 -22.14
C ARG A 550 -30.01 28.66 -22.20
N VAL A 551 -29.72 27.36 -22.19
CA VAL A 551 -28.36 26.82 -22.22
C VAL A 551 -27.97 26.34 -23.62
N VAL A 552 -26.72 26.58 -24.02
CA VAL A 552 -26.13 26.05 -25.26
C VAL A 552 -24.80 25.37 -24.98
N ILE A 553 -24.55 24.23 -25.60
CA ILE A 553 -23.26 23.53 -25.48
C ILE A 553 -22.35 23.87 -26.65
N LEU A 554 -21.10 24.23 -26.32
CA LEU A 554 -20.01 24.38 -27.28
C LEU A 554 -19.03 23.21 -27.15
N ASN A 555 -18.86 22.47 -28.24
CA ASN A 555 -17.89 21.40 -28.37
C ASN A 555 -16.83 21.74 -29.44
N ARG A 556 -15.65 21.10 -29.36
CA ARG A 556 -14.56 21.32 -30.33
C ARG A 556 -14.88 20.79 -31.73
N GLY A 557 -15.66 19.71 -31.82
CA GLY A 557 -15.66 18.82 -32.98
C GLY A 557 -14.36 18.01 -33.06
N TYR A 558 -13.94 17.36 -31.98
CA TYR A 558 -12.76 16.48 -32.06
C TYR A 558 -13.08 15.29 -32.96
N ARG A 559 -12.19 14.99 -33.93
CA ARG A 559 -12.41 13.99 -35.00
C ARG A 559 -13.67 14.21 -35.87
N SER A 560 -14.29 15.40 -35.81
CA SER A 560 -15.40 15.75 -36.71
C SER A 560 -14.93 15.89 -38.16
N HIS A 561 -15.71 15.42 -39.12
CA HIS A 561 -15.50 15.68 -40.55
C HIS A 561 -16.17 16.97 -41.03
N TRP A 562 -16.09 18.02 -40.21
CA TRP A 562 -16.62 19.35 -40.50
C TRP A 562 -15.47 20.35 -40.70
N ASN A 563 -15.45 21.03 -41.84
CA ASN A 563 -14.37 21.94 -42.23
C ASN A 563 -14.71 23.42 -42.05
N GLU A 564 -15.99 23.76 -41.84
CA GLU A 564 -16.40 25.15 -41.63
C GLU A 564 -16.11 25.61 -40.19
N GLU A 565 -16.19 26.92 -39.97
CA GLU A 565 -15.86 27.52 -38.67
C GLU A 565 -16.90 27.21 -37.59
N ILE A 566 -18.17 27.05 -37.99
CA ILE A 566 -19.32 26.78 -37.13
C ILE A 566 -20.09 25.59 -37.70
N GLY A 567 -20.44 24.61 -36.87
CA GLY A 567 -21.37 23.53 -37.21
C GLY A 567 -22.46 23.41 -36.16
N VAL A 568 -23.73 23.50 -36.58
CA VAL A 568 -24.88 23.29 -35.68
C VAL A 568 -25.23 21.81 -35.69
N VAL A 569 -24.85 21.09 -34.63
CA VAL A 569 -25.15 19.65 -34.51
C VAL A 569 -26.64 19.46 -34.21
N SER A 570 -27.20 20.28 -33.32
CA SER A 570 -28.61 20.27 -32.94
C SER A 570 -29.07 21.67 -32.52
N ASP A 571 -30.32 22.02 -32.84
CA ASP A 571 -31.01 23.21 -32.32
C ASP A 571 -31.84 22.91 -31.05
N GLY A 572 -31.67 21.73 -30.48
CA GLY A 572 -32.47 21.22 -29.36
C GLY A 572 -33.78 20.54 -29.79
N LYS A 573 -34.25 20.70 -31.02
CA LYS A 573 -35.45 20.01 -31.55
C LYS A 573 -35.06 18.95 -32.57
N LYS A 574 -34.09 19.25 -33.42
CA LYS A 574 -33.63 18.40 -34.51
C LYS A 574 -32.11 18.33 -34.52
N ILE A 575 -31.59 17.13 -34.77
CA ILE A 575 -30.18 16.88 -35.03
C ILE A 575 -29.93 17.02 -36.53
N TYR A 576 -28.99 17.87 -36.92
CA TYR A 576 -28.67 18.21 -38.31
C TYR A 576 -27.46 17.48 -38.87
N MET A 577 -26.60 16.95 -37.99
CA MET A 577 -25.34 16.32 -38.37
C MET A 577 -25.33 14.85 -37.95
N THR A 578 -24.68 14.01 -38.76
CA THR A 578 -24.38 12.62 -38.41
C THR A 578 -23.25 12.53 -37.39
N ALA A 579 -23.06 11.36 -36.75
CA ALA A 579 -21.93 11.12 -35.86
C ALA A 579 -20.57 11.33 -36.56
N TYR A 580 -20.48 10.99 -37.85
CA TYR A 580 -19.28 11.20 -38.66
C TYR A 580 -18.98 12.69 -38.89
N GLU A 581 -20.00 13.50 -39.18
CA GLU A 581 -19.84 14.94 -39.42
C GLU A 581 -19.58 15.71 -38.13
N ALA A 582 -20.30 15.40 -37.05
CA ALA A 582 -20.22 16.12 -35.77
C ALA A 582 -19.07 15.67 -34.86
N GLY A 583 -18.60 14.43 -35.03
CA GLY A 583 -17.83 13.71 -34.02
C GLY A 583 -18.74 13.00 -33.00
N ASP A 584 -18.24 11.91 -32.43
CA ASP A 584 -18.97 11.01 -31.53
C ASP A 584 -19.51 11.70 -30.28
N GLU A 585 -18.69 12.52 -29.61
CA GLU A 585 -19.07 13.21 -28.37
C GLU A 585 -20.16 14.27 -28.60
N ALA A 586 -20.03 15.10 -29.64
CA ALA A 586 -21.00 16.16 -29.92
C ALA A 586 -22.35 15.58 -30.39
N TYR A 587 -22.32 14.52 -31.20
CA TYR A 587 -23.53 13.81 -31.62
C TYR A 587 -24.22 13.13 -30.43
N LEU A 588 -23.47 12.48 -29.55
CA LEU A 588 -24.01 11.88 -28.32
C LEU A 588 -24.71 12.93 -27.45
N MET A 589 -24.10 14.09 -27.23
CA MET A 589 -24.72 15.19 -26.49
C MET A 589 -26.02 15.66 -27.14
N ALA A 590 -26.00 15.92 -28.45
CA ALA A 590 -27.19 16.34 -29.19
C ALA A 590 -28.35 15.34 -29.09
N LYS A 591 -28.05 14.04 -29.01
CA LYS A 591 -29.05 12.97 -28.87
C LYS A 591 -29.61 12.82 -27.45
N THR A 592 -28.78 13.04 -26.45
CA THR A 592 -29.13 12.84 -25.04
C THR A 592 -29.70 14.09 -24.37
N LEU A 593 -29.62 15.25 -25.02
CA LEU A 593 -30.05 16.55 -24.50
C LEU A 593 -31.15 17.17 -25.38
N PRO A 594 -32.37 16.61 -25.39
CA PRO A 594 -33.49 17.25 -26.06
C PRO A 594 -33.74 18.64 -25.45
N GLY A 595 -33.99 19.62 -26.31
CA GLY A 595 -34.23 21.01 -25.94
C GLY A 595 -32.98 21.88 -25.75
N ILE A 596 -31.77 21.32 -25.87
CA ILE A 596 -30.50 22.05 -25.69
C ILE A 596 -29.72 22.07 -27.01
N PRO A 597 -29.44 23.24 -27.59
CA PRO A 597 -28.60 23.34 -28.79
C PRO A 597 -27.16 22.89 -28.53
N VAL A 598 -26.57 22.22 -29.53
CA VAL A 598 -25.17 21.76 -29.51
C VAL A 598 -24.47 22.27 -30.77
N ILE A 599 -23.37 22.99 -30.58
CA ILE A 599 -22.59 23.62 -31.65
C ILE A 599 -21.14 23.13 -31.57
N ILE A 600 -20.56 22.81 -32.72
CA ILE A 600 -19.14 22.47 -32.85
C ILE A 600 -18.37 23.60 -33.53
N GLY A 601 -17.12 23.81 -33.10
CA GLY A 601 -16.16 24.67 -33.78
C GLY A 601 -14.85 24.78 -33.03
N LYS A 602 -13.75 25.00 -33.76
CA LYS A 602 -12.40 25.09 -33.17
C LYS A 602 -12.23 26.36 -32.35
N ASN A 603 -12.77 27.48 -32.82
CA ASN A 603 -12.74 28.77 -32.14
C ASN A 603 -14.03 28.98 -31.34
N ARG A 604 -13.95 28.83 -30.01
CA ARG A 604 -15.15 28.90 -29.16
C ARG A 604 -15.69 30.31 -28.98
N SER A 605 -14.88 31.34 -29.22
CA SER A 605 -15.36 32.72 -29.20
C SER A 605 -16.38 32.94 -30.33
N VAL A 606 -16.07 32.46 -31.54
CA VAL A 606 -16.96 32.59 -32.71
C VAL A 606 -18.23 31.74 -32.57
N THR A 607 -18.10 30.48 -32.13
CA THR A 607 -19.30 29.66 -31.89
C THR A 607 -20.15 30.16 -30.73
N GLY A 608 -19.53 30.80 -29.72
CA GLY A 608 -20.23 31.43 -28.61
C GLY A 608 -21.00 32.69 -29.04
N GLU A 609 -20.41 33.57 -29.86
CA GLU A 609 -21.12 34.71 -30.45
C GLU A 609 -22.32 34.25 -31.29
N PHE A 610 -22.13 33.17 -32.07
CA PHE A 610 -23.22 32.56 -32.82
C PHE A 610 -24.33 32.01 -31.90
N ALA A 611 -23.95 31.38 -30.78
CA ALA A 611 -24.90 30.84 -29.80
C ALA A 611 -25.76 31.94 -29.17
N VAL A 612 -25.13 33.04 -28.74
CA VAL A 612 -25.84 34.21 -28.20
C VAL A 612 -26.80 34.79 -29.24
N LYS A 613 -26.33 34.98 -30.48
CA LYS A 613 -27.12 35.64 -31.53
C LYS A 613 -28.29 34.81 -32.07
N ASN A 614 -28.12 33.50 -32.21
CA ASN A 614 -29.10 32.65 -32.92
C ASN A 614 -29.94 31.77 -32.00
N PHE A 615 -29.50 31.55 -30.76
CA PHE A 615 -30.21 30.73 -29.78
C PHE A 615 -30.53 31.49 -28.47
N ASP A 616 -30.29 32.80 -28.44
CA ASP A 616 -30.51 33.67 -27.27
C ASP A 616 -29.89 33.09 -25.98
N ALA A 617 -28.69 32.51 -26.11
CA ALA A 617 -28.02 31.79 -25.04
C ALA A 617 -27.79 32.69 -23.82
N GLN A 618 -28.33 32.27 -22.68
CA GLN A 618 -28.07 32.93 -21.37
C GLN A 618 -26.91 32.26 -20.64
N VAL A 619 -26.73 30.96 -20.88
CA VAL A 619 -25.62 30.18 -20.34
C VAL A 619 -24.99 29.36 -21.45
N ILE A 620 -23.67 29.40 -21.54
CA ILE A 620 -22.88 28.58 -22.43
C ILE A 620 -22.07 27.58 -21.60
N ILE A 621 -22.14 26.30 -21.96
CA ILE A 621 -21.28 25.25 -21.40
C ILE A 621 -20.24 24.84 -22.44
N MET A 622 -18.98 25.06 -22.12
CA MET A 622 -17.87 24.56 -22.94
C MET A 622 -17.40 23.20 -22.46
N ASP A 623 -17.59 22.19 -23.30
CA ASP A 623 -17.01 20.86 -23.10
C ASP A 623 -15.52 20.84 -23.50
N ASP A 624 -14.70 20.26 -22.64
CA ASP A 624 -13.23 20.23 -22.72
C ASP A 624 -12.58 21.62 -22.92
N GLY A 625 -13.04 22.61 -22.15
CA GLY A 625 -12.67 24.00 -22.38
C GLY A 625 -11.47 24.53 -21.59
N TYR A 626 -10.95 23.84 -20.58
CA TYR A 626 -9.99 24.43 -19.60
C TYR A 626 -8.70 25.02 -20.21
N GLN A 627 -8.27 24.49 -21.36
CA GLN A 627 -7.12 24.98 -22.14
C GLN A 627 -7.47 26.10 -23.15
N HIS A 628 -8.75 26.44 -23.31
CA HIS A 628 -9.25 27.39 -24.31
C HIS A 628 -9.29 28.83 -23.74
N TRP A 629 -8.12 29.43 -23.57
CA TRP A 629 -7.96 30.73 -22.90
C TRP A 629 -8.50 31.93 -23.69
N THR A 630 -8.80 31.77 -24.98
CA THR A 630 -9.26 32.87 -25.86
C THR A 630 -10.67 33.36 -25.53
N LEU A 631 -11.51 32.50 -24.96
CA LEU A 631 -12.87 32.85 -24.52
C LEU A 631 -12.83 33.01 -23.01
N TYR A 632 -13.24 34.17 -22.51
CA TYR A 632 -13.38 34.46 -21.09
C TYR A 632 -14.45 33.58 -20.46
N ARG A 633 -14.25 33.20 -19.18
CA ARG A 633 -15.13 32.28 -18.46
C ARG A 633 -15.43 32.77 -17.06
N ASP A 634 -16.70 32.68 -16.70
CA ASP A 634 -17.21 33.06 -15.40
C ASP A 634 -17.00 31.94 -14.37
N LEU A 635 -16.98 30.67 -14.84
CA LEU A 635 -16.79 29.50 -13.98
C LEU A 635 -15.96 28.40 -14.63
N ASP A 636 -14.89 28.00 -13.96
CA ASP A 636 -14.02 26.89 -14.32
C ASP A 636 -14.25 25.66 -13.42
N ILE A 637 -14.95 24.65 -13.93
CA ILE A 637 -15.13 23.35 -13.29
C ILE A 637 -14.05 22.39 -13.80
N VAL A 638 -13.14 21.99 -12.90
CA VAL A 638 -12.03 21.08 -13.21
C VAL A 638 -12.30 19.69 -12.67
N LEU A 639 -12.39 18.72 -13.58
CA LEU A 639 -12.60 17.32 -13.26
C LEU A 639 -11.28 16.63 -12.96
N VAL A 640 -11.26 15.85 -11.88
CA VAL A 640 -10.10 15.07 -11.45
C VAL A 640 -10.54 13.62 -11.21
N ASP A 641 -9.99 12.68 -11.98
CA ASP A 641 -10.24 11.25 -11.82
C ASP A 641 -9.51 10.74 -10.57
N THR A 642 -10.26 10.18 -9.60
CA THR A 642 -9.72 9.69 -8.32
C THR A 642 -8.86 8.43 -8.48
N LEU A 643 -9.02 7.68 -9.57
CA LEU A 643 -8.23 6.47 -9.84
C LEU A 643 -6.87 6.81 -10.46
N ASN A 644 -6.84 7.81 -11.34
CA ASN A 644 -5.66 8.22 -12.07
C ASN A 644 -5.26 9.68 -11.75
N MET A 645 -4.96 9.92 -10.47
CA MET A 645 -4.62 11.24 -9.93
C MET A 645 -3.41 11.86 -10.64
N PHE A 646 -3.66 12.75 -11.60
CA PHE A 646 -2.66 13.45 -12.40
C PHE A 646 -1.71 12.55 -13.22
N GLY A 647 -2.09 11.29 -13.47
CA GLY A 647 -1.28 10.32 -14.21
C GLY A 647 0.13 10.15 -13.64
N ASN A 648 1.14 10.19 -14.51
CA ASN A 648 2.55 10.09 -14.11
C ASN A 648 3.17 11.43 -13.67
N ARG A 649 2.34 12.48 -13.47
CA ARG A 649 2.73 13.85 -13.09
C ARG A 649 3.74 14.51 -14.04
N ARG A 650 3.83 14.05 -15.28
CA ARG A 650 4.66 14.65 -16.33
C ARG A 650 3.78 15.27 -17.41
N LEU A 651 4.26 16.34 -18.01
CA LEU A 651 3.61 17.01 -19.13
C LEU A 651 3.73 16.19 -20.42
N LEU A 652 2.80 16.39 -21.34
CA LEU A 652 2.92 15.90 -22.70
C LEU A 652 4.25 16.36 -23.34
N PRO A 653 4.91 15.52 -24.16
CA PRO A 653 4.53 14.16 -24.53
C PRO A 653 5.08 13.06 -23.60
N ARG A 654 5.85 13.39 -22.54
CA ARG A 654 6.37 12.38 -21.59
C ARG A 654 5.27 11.77 -20.73
N GLY A 655 4.27 12.57 -20.40
CA GLY A 655 3.20 12.16 -19.51
C GLY A 655 1.84 12.63 -19.97
N THR A 656 0.89 12.59 -19.05
CA THR A 656 -0.51 12.83 -19.37
C THR A 656 -0.98 14.24 -19.10
N LEU A 657 -0.18 15.09 -18.44
CA LEU A 657 -0.59 16.45 -18.12
C LEU A 657 -0.61 17.32 -19.39
N ARG A 658 -1.73 17.98 -19.62
CA ARG A 658 -1.92 18.98 -20.68
C ARG A 658 -1.34 20.34 -20.30
N GLU A 659 -1.33 20.65 -19.00
CA GLU A 659 -0.80 21.87 -18.40
C GLU A 659 -0.09 21.57 -17.07
N PRO A 660 0.83 22.44 -16.59
CA PRO A 660 1.45 22.30 -15.28
C PRO A 660 0.41 22.33 -14.15
N LEU A 661 0.60 21.55 -13.08
CA LEU A 661 -0.35 21.49 -11.95
C LEU A 661 -0.57 22.86 -11.27
N GLN A 662 0.39 23.78 -11.37
CA GLN A 662 0.25 25.15 -10.87
C GLN A 662 -0.95 25.87 -11.49
N ASN A 663 -1.34 25.51 -12.72
CA ASN A 663 -2.48 26.11 -13.42
C ASN A 663 -3.83 25.67 -12.84
N LEU A 664 -3.87 24.76 -11.86
CA LEU A 664 -5.10 24.45 -11.09
C LEU A 664 -5.55 25.63 -10.23
N ASN A 665 -4.69 26.64 -10.01
CA ASN A 665 -5.04 27.89 -9.36
C ASN A 665 -6.17 28.67 -10.06
N ARG A 666 -6.46 28.38 -11.35
CA ARG A 666 -7.55 28.99 -12.12
C ARG A 666 -8.91 28.32 -11.88
N ALA A 667 -8.93 27.12 -11.31
CA ALA A 667 -10.18 26.41 -11.08
C ALA A 667 -11.09 27.20 -10.14
N SER A 668 -12.36 27.32 -10.50
CA SER A 668 -13.39 27.85 -9.59
C SER A 668 -13.92 26.76 -8.68
N LEU A 669 -13.93 25.51 -9.17
CA LEU A 669 -14.44 24.33 -8.46
C LEU A 669 -13.71 23.07 -8.96
N PHE A 670 -13.42 22.13 -8.05
CA PHE A 670 -12.92 20.80 -8.39
C PHE A 670 -14.05 19.76 -8.26
N LEU A 671 -14.22 18.94 -9.29
CA LEU A 671 -15.14 17.80 -9.27
C LEU A 671 -14.33 16.50 -9.32
N LEU A 672 -14.25 15.80 -8.19
CA LEU A 672 -13.66 14.47 -8.11
C LEU A 672 -14.61 13.47 -8.76
N THR A 673 -14.15 12.76 -9.78
CA THR A 673 -14.97 11.77 -10.50
C THR A 673 -14.55 10.35 -10.14
N LYS A 674 -15.52 9.43 -10.12
CA LYS A 674 -15.35 8.01 -9.73
C LYS A 674 -14.97 7.85 -8.25
N ALA A 675 -15.54 8.70 -7.39
CA ALA A 675 -15.26 8.68 -5.96
C ALA A 675 -15.56 7.31 -5.32
N ASP A 676 -16.58 6.61 -5.82
CA ASP A 676 -17.00 5.25 -5.47
C ASP A 676 -15.93 4.18 -5.70
N GLN A 677 -15.07 4.36 -6.71
CA GLN A 677 -14.02 3.39 -7.05
C GLN A 677 -12.70 3.67 -6.29
N SER A 678 -12.66 4.70 -5.45
CA SER A 678 -11.46 5.16 -4.75
C SER A 678 -11.61 5.14 -3.23
N SER A 679 -10.57 4.71 -2.52
CA SER A 679 -10.56 4.70 -1.06
C SER A 679 -10.74 6.11 -0.49
N ILE A 680 -11.37 6.21 0.69
CA ILE A 680 -11.52 7.48 1.43
C ILE A 680 -10.15 8.15 1.63
N PHE A 681 -9.12 7.35 1.95
CA PHE A 681 -7.76 7.84 2.11
C PHE A 681 -7.20 8.48 0.83
N SER A 682 -7.40 7.84 -0.33
CA SER A 682 -6.98 8.39 -1.63
C SER A 682 -7.68 9.70 -1.97
N ARG A 683 -8.97 9.83 -1.64
CA ARG A 683 -9.74 11.06 -1.85
C ARG A 683 -9.29 12.20 -0.92
N ALA A 684 -8.98 11.88 0.33
CA ALA A 684 -8.42 12.84 1.28
C ALA A 684 -7.03 13.35 0.83
N GLU A 685 -6.13 12.45 0.42
CA GLU A 685 -4.81 12.83 -0.11
C GLU A 685 -4.93 13.71 -1.37
N LEU A 686 -5.88 13.40 -2.26
CA LEU A 686 -6.14 14.19 -3.45
C LEU A 686 -6.66 15.59 -3.10
N THR A 687 -7.58 15.67 -2.15
CA THR A 687 -8.14 16.94 -1.66
C THR A 687 -7.05 17.82 -1.06
N GLU A 688 -6.15 17.25 -0.25
CA GLU A 688 -4.98 17.97 0.28
C GLU A 688 -4.04 18.44 -0.84
N THR A 689 -3.82 17.59 -1.85
CA THR A 689 -2.99 17.94 -3.01
C THR A 689 -3.60 19.11 -3.79
N LEU A 690 -4.92 19.13 -3.99
CA LEU A 690 -5.63 20.21 -4.66
C LEU A 690 -5.58 21.51 -3.87
N ALA A 691 -5.75 21.45 -2.54
CA ALA A 691 -5.67 22.60 -1.65
C ALA A 691 -4.30 23.29 -1.70
N ALA A 692 -3.21 22.56 -1.97
CA ALA A 692 -1.88 23.13 -2.16
C ALA A 692 -1.76 24.03 -3.41
N TYR A 693 -2.63 23.84 -4.41
CA TYR A 693 -2.67 24.66 -5.63
C TYR A 693 -3.77 25.72 -5.61
N ASN A 694 -4.93 25.40 -5.02
CA ASN A 694 -6.03 26.32 -4.84
C ASN A 694 -6.87 25.95 -3.61
N ALA A 695 -6.59 26.60 -2.48
CA ALA A 695 -7.32 26.37 -1.23
C ALA A 695 -8.73 27.00 -1.20
N GLN A 696 -9.05 27.90 -2.14
CA GLN A 696 -10.33 28.62 -2.17
C GLN A 696 -11.40 27.88 -2.99
N ALA A 697 -10.99 27.06 -3.95
CA ALA A 697 -11.93 26.30 -4.78
C ALA A 697 -12.50 25.11 -3.99
N PRO A 698 -13.83 24.98 -3.88
CA PRO A 698 -14.44 23.82 -3.23
C PRO A 698 -14.14 22.53 -4.00
N VAL A 699 -14.03 21.43 -3.26
CA VAL A 699 -13.84 20.08 -3.78
C VAL A 699 -15.13 19.30 -3.59
N ILE A 700 -15.73 18.88 -4.69
CA ILE A 700 -17.01 18.17 -4.76
C ILE A 700 -16.75 16.75 -5.22
N GLU A 701 -17.51 15.78 -4.71
CA GLU A 701 -17.35 14.38 -5.10
C GLU A 701 -18.50 13.87 -5.95
N SER A 702 -18.16 13.02 -6.91
CA SER A 702 -19.14 12.40 -7.79
C SER A 702 -18.77 10.98 -8.20
N MET A 703 -19.80 10.20 -8.47
CA MET A 703 -19.72 8.85 -9.04
C MET A 703 -20.41 8.78 -10.40
N HIS A 704 -19.97 7.84 -11.24
CA HIS A 704 -20.70 7.46 -12.45
C HIS A 704 -21.66 6.33 -12.08
N LYS A 705 -22.90 6.68 -11.77
CA LYS A 705 -23.90 5.73 -11.32
C LYS A 705 -24.51 5.01 -12.53
N PRO A 706 -24.43 3.67 -12.61
CA PRO A 706 -25.20 2.91 -13.59
C PRO A 706 -26.70 3.08 -13.31
N VAL A 707 -27.51 3.25 -14.35
CA VAL A 707 -28.95 3.49 -14.22
C VAL A 707 -29.76 2.31 -14.72
N ASN A 708 -29.54 1.91 -15.98
CA ASN A 708 -30.26 0.82 -16.64
C ASN A 708 -29.50 0.33 -17.88
N PHE A 709 -29.97 -0.78 -18.43
CA PHE A 709 -29.54 -1.30 -19.73
C PHE A 709 -30.65 -1.07 -20.75
N VAL A 710 -30.29 -0.67 -21.96
CA VAL A 710 -31.25 -0.51 -23.06
C VAL A 710 -30.74 -1.21 -24.29
N GLU A 711 -31.59 -1.98 -24.96
CA GLU A 711 -31.26 -2.62 -26.23
C GLU A 711 -30.91 -1.54 -27.27
N ILE A 712 -29.85 -1.72 -28.05
CA ILE A 712 -29.31 -0.67 -28.92
C ILE A 712 -30.35 -0.07 -29.88
N ALA A 713 -31.27 -0.86 -30.43
CA ALA A 713 -32.32 -0.38 -31.32
C ALA A 713 -33.33 0.53 -30.60
N ASP A 714 -33.67 0.20 -29.35
CA ASP A 714 -34.54 1.02 -28.51
C ASP A 714 -33.84 2.26 -27.97
N TRP A 715 -32.53 2.17 -27.67
CA TRP A 715 -31.71 3.30 -27.26
C TRP A 715 -31.70 4.41 -28.32
N TYR A 716 -31.81 4.04 -29.62
CA TYR A 716 -31.94 5.01 -30.71
C TYR A 716 -33.28 5.75 -30.74
N LYS A 717 -34.35 5.16 -30.19
CA LYS A 717 -35.67 5.80 -30.02
C LYS A 717 -35.69 6.72 -28.79
N GLY A 718 -34.94 6.34 -27.75
CA GLY A 718 -34.69 7.18 -26.58
C GLY A 718 -33.96 6.42 -25.48
N PRO A 719 -33.19 7.09 -24.63
CA PRO A 719 -32.30 6.45 -23.64
C PRO A 719 -33.03 5.70 -22.52
N PHE A 720 -34.36 5.78 -22.44
CA PHE A 720 -35.17 5.06 -21.44
C PHE A 720 -36.23 4.15 -22.08
N VAL A 721 -36.30 4.09 -23.41
CA VAL A 721 -37.25 3.24 -24.13
C VAL A 721 -36.80 1.79 -23.98
N GLY A 722 -37.69 0.90 -23.52
CA GLY A 722 -37.33 -0.51 -23.32
C GLY A 722 -36.26 -0.75 -22.26
N ALA A 723 -36.11 0.17 -21.30
CA ALA A 723 -35.08 0.07 -20.27
C ALA A 723 -35.27 -1.14 -19.35
N VAL A 724 -34.19 -1.89 -19.17
CA VAL A 724 -34.07 -3.04 -18.29
C VAL A 724 -33.32 -2.63 -17.02
N SER A 725 -33.85 -3.03 -15.86
CA SER A 725 -33.24 -2.70 -14.57
C SER A 725 -31.89 -3.40 -14.36
N LEU A 726 -31.03 -2.80 -13.53
CA LEU A 726 -29.73 -3.40 -13.19
C LEU A 726 -29.86 -4.78 -12.55
N GLU A 727 -30.89 -4.97 -11.71
CA GLU A 727 -31.09 -6.24 -10.98
C GLU A 727 -31.47 -7.40 -11.90
N GLU A 728 -32.14 -7.13 -13.02
CA GLU A 728 -32.50 -8.17 -13.98
C GLU A 728 -31.27 -8.74 -14.71
N PHE A 729 -30.17 -7.99 -14.74
CA PHE A 729 -28.90 -8.38 -15.34
C PHE A 729 -27.93 -9.06 -14.36
N LYS A 730 -28.25 -9.07 -13.07
CA LYS A 730 -27.37 -9.65 -12.04
C LYS A 730 -27.19 -11.14 -12.26
N GLY A 731 -25.93 -11.59 -12.26
CA GLY A 731 -25.54 -12.97 -12.51
C GLY A 731 -25.60 -13.42 -13.97
N ARG A 732 -26.00 -12.58 -14.92
CA ARG A 732 -25.99 -12.92 -16.34
C ARG A 732 -24.56 -13.02 -16.87
N SER A 733 -24.31 -14.03 -17.70
CA SER A 733 -23.06 -14.14 -18.45
C SER A 733 -23.06 -13.14 -19.61
N VAL A 734 -22.05 -12.28 -19.68
CA VAL A 734 -21.95 -11.24 -20.71
C VAL A 734 -20.57 -11.16 -21.34
N MET A 735 -20.53 -10.64 -22.56
CA MET A 735 -19.30 -10.16 -23.18
C MET A 735 -19.37 -8.64 -23.31
N VAL A 736 -18.25 -7.96 -23.04
CA VAL A 736 -18.18 -6.50 -23.03
C VAL A 736 -17.24 -6.04 -24.13
N PHE A 737 -17.56 -4.94 -24.81
CA PHE A 737 -16.57 -4.26 -25.64
C PHE A 737 -16.69 -2.75 -25.51
N SER A 738 -15.57 -2.04 -25.61
CA SER A 738 -15.56 -0.57 -25.51
C SER A 738 -14.35 0.06 -26.21
N ALA A 739 -14.56 1.28 -26.71
CA ALA A 739 -13.56 2.15 -27.31
C ALA A 739 -13.55 3.51 -26.57
N ILE A 740 -13.26 3.43 -25.27
CA ILE A 740 -13.21 4.57 -24.34
C ILE A 740 -11.82 4.73 -23.71
N GLY A 741 -11.51 5.93 -23.18
CA GLY A 741 -10.22 6.22 -22.57
C GLY A 741 -9.87 5.43 -21.29
N ASN A 742 -10.83 4.76 -20.63
CA ASN A 742 -10.57 3.89 -19.47
C ASN A 742 -11.53 2.67 -19.44
N PRO A 743 -11.27 1.64 -20.25
CA PRO A 743 -12.13 0.44 -20.34
C PRO A 743 -12.25 -0.32 -19.01
N SER A 744 -11.17 -0.38 -18.23
CA SER A 744 -11.17 -1.08 -16.94
C SER A 744 -12.17 -0.52 -15.93
N SER A 745 -12.41 0.79 -15.91
CA SER A 745 -13.38 1.40 -15.00
C SER A 745 -14.82 1.06 -15.41
N PHE A 746 -15.09 0.94 -16.72
CA PHE A 746 -16.38 0.48 -17.22
C PHE A 746 -16.63 -0.99 -16.88
N GLU A 747 -15.63 -1.85 -17.07
CA GLU A 747 -15.71 -3.26 -16.70
C GLU A 747 -15.90 -3.46 -15.19
N GLN A 748 -15.22 -2.66 -14.36
CA GLN A 748 -15.42 -2.67 -12.91
C GLN A 748 -16.87 -2.30 -12.55
N THR A 749 -17.41 -1.26 -13.18
CA THR A 749 -18.81 -0.84 -12.96
C THR A 749 -19.80 -1.98 -13.27
N LEU A 750 -19.57 -2.74 -14.34
CA LEU A 750 -20.40 -3.89 -14.69
C LEU A 750 -20.23 -5.06 -13.70
N ALA A 751 -19.01 -5.30 -13.22
CA ALA A 751 -18.77 -6.28 -12.17
C ALA A 751 -19.48 -5.91 -10.86
N ASP A 752 -19.51 -4.62 -10.51
CA ASP A 752 -20.17 -4.09 -9.31
C ASP A 752 -21.69 -4.19 -9.37
N VAL A 753 -22.27 -4.08 -10.58
CA VAL A 753 -23.69 -4.39 -10.83
C VAL A 753 -23.97 -5.90 -10.64
N GLY A 754 -22.92 -6.74 -10.69
CA GLY A 754 -22.99 -8.18 -10.46
C GLY A 754 -23.08 -9.01 -11.75
N LEU A 755 -22.59 -8.49 -12.88
CA LEU A 755 -22.53 -9.25 -14.13
C LEU A 755 -21.33 -10.22 -14.15
N ASP A 756 -21.52 -11.39 -14.75
CA ASP A 756 -20.46 -12.39 -14.96
C ASP A 756 -19.81 -12.16 -16.34
N ILE A 757 -18.77 -11.32 -16.36
CA ILE A 757 -18.03 -10.98 -17.59
C ILE A 757 -17.18 -12.18 -18.02
N LYS A 758 -17.47 -12.75 -19.19
CA LYS A 758 -16.71 -13.88 -19.78
C LYS A 758 -15.50 -13.43 -20.59
N GLU A 759 -15.67 -12.37 -21.37
CA GLU A 759 -14.61 -11.79 -22.19
C GLU A 759 -14.84 -10.28 -22.31
N ALA A 760 -13.75 -9.52 -22.39
CA ALA A 760 -13.76 -8.07 -22.63
C ALA A 760 -12.88 -7.74 -23.84
N ILE A 761 -13.44 -7.08 -24.86
CA ILE A 761 -12.73 -6.62 -26.05
C ILE A 761 -12.47 -5.11 -25.94
N ARG A 762 -11.20 -4.72 -25.93
CA ARG A 762 -10.79 -3.32 -25.75
C ARG A 762 -10.24 -2.73 -27.04
N TYR A 763 -10.79 -1.59 -27.44
CA TYR A 763 -10.39 -0.83 -28.61
C TYR A 763 -9.78 0.52 -28.22
N PRO A 764 -8.98 1.16 -29.11
CA PRO A 764 -8.52 2.52 -28.90
C PRO A 764 -9.68 3.50 -28.71
N ASP A 765 -9.48 4.57 -27.93
CA ASP A 765 -10.50 5.60 -27.72
C ASP A 765 -10.93 6.23 -29.07
N HIS A 766 -12.23 6.47 -29.23
CA HIS A 766 -12.84 6.95 -30.48
C HIS A 766 -12.65 6.01 -31.70
N HIS A 767 -12.52 4.70 -31.49
CA HIS A 767 -12.55 3.71 -32.58
C HIS A 767 -13.97 3.59 -33.16
N ASP A 768 -14.06 3.58 -34.50
CA ASP A 768 -15.29 3.36 -35.27
C ASP A 768 -15.45 1.87 -35.60
N TYR A 769 -16.64 1.32 -35.39
CA TYR A 769 -16.90 -0.10 -35.59
C TYR A 769 -17.33 -0.38 -37.03
N GLY A 770 -16.57 -1.21 -37.75
CA GLY A 770 -16.96 -1.68 -39.08
C GLY A 770 -17.90 -2.89 -39.04
N MET A 771 -18.66 -3.14 -40.12
CA MET A 771 -19.57 -4.30 -40.20
C MET A 771 -18.88 -5.65 -39.99
N LEU A 772 -17.72 -5.88 -40.63
CA LEU A 772 -16.94 -7.12 -40.46
C LEU A 772 -16.49 -7.32 -39.00
N GLU A 773 -16.19 -6.22 -38.32
CA GLU A 773 -15.74 -6.25 -36.94
C GLU A 773 -16.91 -6.56 -36.00
N MET A 774 -18.08 -5.98 -36.24
CA MET A 774 -19.29 -6.28 -35.50
C MET A 774 -19.75 -7.73 -35.68
N GLN A 775 -19.58 -8.30 -36.88
CA GLN A 775 -19.81 -9.73 -37.14
C GLN A 775 -18.87 -10.61 -36.30
N TYR A 776 -17.56 -10.29 -36.27
CA TYR A 776 -16.61 -11.01 -35.42
C TYR A 776 -16.98 -10.96 -33.93
N ILE A 777 -17.36 -9.78 -33.43
CA ILE A 777 -17.79 -9.62 -32.03
C ILE A 777 -19.00 -10.51 -31.75
N MET A 778 -19.97 -10.57 -32.68
CA MET A 778 -21.15 -11.44 -32.56
C MET A 778 -20.76 -12.93 -32.54
N ASP A 779 -19.94 -13.39 -33.49
CA ASP A 779 -19.47 -14.80 -33.54
C ASP A 779 -18.75 -15.21 -32.25
N ARG A 780 -17.95 -14.29 -31.69
CA ARG A 780 -17.28 -14.54 -30.40
C ARG A 780 -18.27 -14.59 -29.26
N ALA A 781 -19.26 -13.70 -29.22
CA ALA A 781 -20.33 -13.73 -28.21
C ALA A 781 -21.03 -15.10 -28.20
N ILE A 782 -21.41 -15.60 -29.39
CA ILE A 782 -22.04 -16.90 -29.58
C ILE A 782 -21.10 -18.02 -29.09
N SER A 783 -19.82 -18.00 -29.49
CA SER A 783 -18.83 -19.00 -29.08
C SER A 783 -18.59 -19.06 -27.56
N CYS A 784 -18.71 -17.92 -26.88
CA CYS A 784 -18.55 -17.80 -25.44
C CYS A 784 -19.83 -18.17 -24.67
N GLY A 785 -20.96 -18.41 -25.36
CA GLY A 785 -22.24 -18.74 -24.74
C GLY A 785 -22.77 -17.63 -23.83
N VAL A 786 -22.53 -16.35 -24.19
CA VAL A 786 -23.00 -15.21 -23.39
C VAL A 786 -24.44 -14.86 -23.71
N SER A 787 -25.17 -14.39 -22.71
CA SER A 787 -26.57 -14.00 -22.84
C SER A 787 -26.78 -12.59 -23.42
N ALA A 788 -25.74 -11.74 -23.36
CA ALA A 788 -25.80 -10.37 -23.87
C ALA A 788 -24.40 -9.81 -24.17
N LEU A 789 -24.37 -8.86 -25.11
CA LEU A 789 -23.27 -7.94 -25.34
C LEU A 789 -23.54 -6.61 -24.62
N ILE A 790 -22.54 -6.06 -23.93
CA ILE A 790 -22.67 -4.77 -23.21
C ILE A 790 -21.67 -3.74 -23.74
N ILE A 791 -22.14 -2.52 -24.03
CA ILE A 791 -21.33 -1.39 -24.49
C ILE A 791 -21.64 -0.09 -23.74
N THR A 792 -20.79 0.92 -23.93
CA THR A 792 -21.00 2.27 -23.41
C THR A 792 -21.91 3.10 -24.32
N THR A 793 -22.49 4.18 -23.80
CA THR A 793 -23.24 5.18 -24.60
C THR A 793 -22.37 5.86 -25.65
N LYS A 794 -21.07 6.07 -25.38
CA LYS A 794 -20.11 6.61 -26.36
C LYS A 794 -19.89 5.63 -27.52
N ASP A 795 -19.90 4.34 -27.26
CA ASP A 795 -19.74 3.31 -28.29
C ASP A 795 -21.01 3.14 -29.13
N ALA A 796 -22.20 3.29 -28.52
CA ALA A 796 -23.48 3.12 -29.19
C ALA A 796 -23.66 4.00 -30.44
N VAL A 797 -23.15 5.24 -30.44
CA VAL A 797 -23.27 6.17 -31.59
C VAL A 797 -22.35 5.82 -32.76
N LYS A 798 -21.43 4.86 -32.59
CA LYS A 798 -20.44 4.44 -33.59
C LYS A 798 -20.76 3.07 -34.20
N ILE A 799 -21.84 2.43 -33.76
CA ILE A 799 -22.27 1.13 -34.30
C ILE A 799 -22.98 1.36 -35.65
N PRO A 800 -22.65 0.60 -36.70
CA PRO A 800 -23.31 0.70 -37.99
C PRO A 800 -24.83 0.48 -37.87
N THR A 801 -25.60 1.34 -38.54
CA THR A 801 -27.07 1.30 -38.51
C THR A 801 -27.60 -0.03 -39.04
N GLU A 802 -26.94 -0.60 -40.04
CA GLU A 802 -27.26 -1.89 -40.62
C GLU A 802 -27.14 -3.01 -39.59
N PHE A 803 -26.12 -2.98 -38.73
CA PHE A 803 -25.96 -3.94 -37.64
C PHE A 803 -27.03 -3.78 -36.56
N ILE A 804 -27.47 -2.54 -36.29
CA ILE A 804 -28.48 -2.22 -35.28
C ILE A 804 -29.85 -2.85 -35.61
N TYR A 805 -30.24 -2.90 -36.88
CA TYR A 805 -31.56 -3.39 -37.30
C TYR A 805 -31.55 -4.79 -37.92
N PHE A 806 -30.40 -5.45 -38.01
CA PHE A 806 -30.31 -6.85 -38.42
C PHE A 806 -30.71 -7.79 -37.27
N GLU A 807 -31.20 -8.98 -37.61
CA GLU A 807 -31.49 -10.01 -36.61
C GLU A 807 -30.17 -10.51 -35.98
N ARG A 808 -30.05 -10.36 -34.65
CA ARG A 808 -28.86 -10.73 -33.87
C ARG A 808 -29.18 -11.92 -32.98
N GLU A 809 -28.31 -12.92 -32.96
CA GLU A 809 -28.45 -14.08 -32.06
C GLU A 809 -28.23 -13.69 -30.59
N VAL A 810 -27.30 -12.75 -30.34
CA VAL A 810 -27.04 -12.22 -29.00
C VAL A 810 -27.47 -10.74 -28.97
N PRO A 811 -28.34 -10.34 -28.02
CA PRO A 811 -28.78 -8.94 -27.92
C PRO A 811 -27.65 -8.02 -27.48
N LEU A 812 -27.67 -6.77 -27.99
CA LEU A 812 -26.67 -5.75 -27.71
C LEU A 812 -27.28 -4.64 -26.85
N TYR A 813 -26.79 -4.50 -25.63
CA TYR A 813 -27.27 -3.52 -24.66
C TYR A 813 -26.26 -2.39 -24.42
N VAL A 814 -26.80 -1.19 -24.27
CA VAL A 814 -26.08 0.02 -23.86
C VAL A 814 -26.30 0.22 -22.37
N LEU A 815 -25.22 0.34 -21.59
CA LEU A 815 -25.32 0.78 -20.19
C LEU A 815 -25.47 2.29 -20.15
N ASN A 816 -26.61 2.77 -19.68
CA ASN A 816 -26.78 4.19 -19.37
C ASN A 816 -26.19 4.49 -18.00
N MET A 817 -25.40 5.56 -17.94
CA MET A 817 -24.77 6.06 -16.72
C MET A 817 -25.16 7.52 -16.52
N GLU A 818 -25.33 7.91 -15.27
CA GLU A 818 -25.54 9.30 -14.86
C GLU A 818 -24.44 9.70 -13.88
N ILE A 819 -24.00 10.96 -13.93
CA ILE A 819 -23.19 11.49 -12.84
C ILE A 819 -24.08 11.73 -11.62
N GLN A 820 -23.70 11.21 -10.47
CA GLN A 820 -24.33 11.54 -9.19
C GLN A 820 -23.32 12.29 -8.33
N ILE A 821 -23.69 13.49 -7.87
CA ILE A 821 -22.93 14.20 -6.84
C ILE A 821 -23.18 13.51 -5.50
N THR A 822 -22.13 13.01 -4.87
CA THR A 822 -22.18 12.23 -3.63
C THR A 822 -21.95 13.10 -2.41
N GLU A 823 -21.10 14.13 -2.55
CA GLU A 823 -20.74 15.06 -1.49
C GLU A 823 -20.61 16.48 -2.06
N GLY A 824 -21.06 17.48 -1.30
CA GLY A 824 -20.98 18.89 -1.71
C GLY A 824 -22.01 19.33 -2.77
N ARG A 825 -23.15 18.62 -2.87
CA ARG A 825 -24.20 18.92 -3.85
C ARG A 825 -24.71 20.37 -3.79
N ASP A 826 -24.97 20.88 -2.59
CA ASP A 826 -25.52 22.23 -2.43
C ASP A 826 -24.49 23.29 -2.86
N ILE A 827 -23.24 23.13 -2.43
CA ILE A 827 -22.11 23.99 -2.83
C ILE A 827 -21.91 23.97 -4.35
N PHE A 828 -22.04 22.79 -4.98
CA PHE A 828 -21.91 22.65 -6.43
C PHE A 828 -22.93 23.51 -7.18
N PHE A 829 -24.22 23.37 -6.86
CA PHE A 829 -25.27 24.14 -7.53
C PHE A 829 -25.27 25.62 -7.14
N GLU A 830 -24.98 25.95 -5.88
CA GLU A 830 -24.86 27.35 -5.42
C GLU A 830 -23.75 28.11 -6.18
N THR A 831 -22.60 27.46 -6.38
CA THR A 831 -21.48 28.05 -7.14
C THR A 831 -21.88 28.35 -8.60
N ILE A 832 -22.65 27.45 -9.21
CA ILE A 832 -23.16 27.62 -10.58
C ILE A 832 -24.18 28.76 -10.63
N ASP A 833 -25.17 28.77 -9.74
CA ASP A 833 -26.21 29.79 -9.71
C ASP A 833 -25.64 31.18 -9.44
N ASN A 834 -24.65 31.30 -8.56
CA ASN A 834 -23.95 32.56 -8.30
C ASN A 834 -23.21 33.08 -9.53
N ALA A 835 -22.58 32.20 -10.31
CA ALA A 835 -21.92 32.60 -11.57
C ALA A 835 -22.93 33.09 -12.62
N ILE A 836 -24.10 32.45 -12.72
CA ILE A 836 -25.16 32.84 -13.65
C ILE A 836 -25.79 34.19 -13.25
N LYS A 837 -26.11 34.37 -11.96
CA LYS A 837 -26.72 35.60 -11.43
C LYS A 837 -25.82 36.82 -11.60
N LYS A 838 -24.52 36.68 -11.33
CA LYS A 838 -23.56 37.77 -11.47
C LYS A 838 -23.59 38.40 -12.86
N GLU A 839 -23.69 37.59 -13.91
CA GLU A 839 -23.72 38.08 -15.29
C GLU A 839 -25.12 38.53 -15.74
N THR A 840 -26.18 38.23 -14.99
CA THR A 840 -27.54 38.74 -15.28
C THR A 840 -27.86 40.05 -14.54
N GLU A 841 -27.08 40.40 -13.52
CA GLU A 841 -27.22 41.63 -12.72
C GLU A 841 -26.22 42.74 -13.10
N GLU A 842 -25.07 42.40 -13.69
CA GLU A 842 -24.13 43.32 -14.36
C GLU A 842 -24.60 43.69 -15.78
#